data_AF-A0A1W9JUP6-F1
#
_entry.id   AF-A0A1W9JUP6-F1
#
_cell.length_a   1.000
_cell.length_b   1.000
_cell.length_c   1.000
_cell.angle_alpha   90.00
_cell.angle_beta   90.00
_cell.angle_gamma   90.00
#
_symmetry.space_group_name_H-M   'P 1'
#
loop_
_entity.id
_entity.type
_entity.pdbx_description
1 polymer ?
#
loop_
_entity_poly.entity_id
_entity_poly.type
_entity_poly.pdbx_seq_one_letter_code
_entity_poly.pdbx_strand_id
1 'polypeptide(L)'
;MAENNPKIESVALVLAGTVFNVPIELCAAFADEGGTQNSVFSGKAKFHKPLSEFFQALSGQVDEEAGRNLRLLVGENHANPILDKLALAYQSGQRKSAQFSVTLLAGDNRFEIAAIKQFANGGFAVGVTLQSDGKPILGNRLQGLIGDVGFKAIGVQYASKALRDVPCLTNDDVVDLSLLPPPLRYFDAGINVTADILIGGINPLQDLLTKLPPATADDDETLADDSSPPNGRQAPSLSDHSPIHWFETGKTIGPLSLRRIGLGFQSRRVAIKIDAGLKFSCLMFSLEGLGLTYPIDQLSTDPQKIWEHVRFQLDGASMGFSQGPITISGGLLKVPSEQLQLDGTLLVRTPLFGLSALASYANLNGTTSFFMFGVVHKALGGPAFFFVTGLALGFGVNRSLKLPPLEDVHNFPLIRAATDQSYLAENLDLRAISQKLAQYVAPSEGNYWLAAGIKFTSFGQIDSFVLLSVSFGTRLEFGLLGLSRLQVPKLTPGATTNAIVPTLVYAEMAIRAVVAPDSGVICLEARLTENSYILRNDFKIRGGFAFYAWYSGIHAGDFVVSLGGYHNKFKVPAHYPRPELVEFTCKIGNTVTINGSCYFALCPSAIMAGGQLNIIFQSGSIKAWFTAYAHFLIQWKPVYYEALIGVSIGVALRLNLGVIRTNISAELSADAKLFGPPLAGEVRVSVAVVTFTIKFGEPSQAPTALVWESTDVDKSFAASFLPPTLVTIAITDGMVKEIQQDPKNTFVVSAQKLTLNLQSAIPLTAITVNVNNLPLVPPQPTIAGKPAELGVRPMGKTSYHSTMEVVLSPLGDDTTESEHYLSQFLEFNLQSKSVPIALWSNGNLDKTTPPTDQMIDNVLSGLEIKTKAGPRPWQTPALDLSVLAYDSKQVDFSWALVKPKRALSGFGEKSLGNTIASDEVVQRRAAILDKLAASGRHVTNAEQLSLGYIAKHAEYIFQDMPAMARVGQYRPRAYLDT
;
A
#
# COMPACT_ATOMS: atom_id res chain seq x y z
N MET A 1 -2.66 -35.46 -83.92
CA MET A 1 -3.62 -34.50 -83.34
C MET A 1 -4.37 -35.20 -82.23
N ALA A 2 -4.01 -34.91 -80.98
CA ALA A 2 -4.77 -35.27 -79.78
C ALA A 2 -4.75 -34.00 -78.90
N GLU A 3 -5.94 -33.57 -78.48
CA GLU A 3 -6.22 -32.27 -77.88
C GLU A 3 -5.59 -32.11 -76.48
N ASN A 4 -4.91 -30.98 -76.27
CA ASN A 4 -4.49 -30.49 -74.95
C ASN A 4 -5.69 -29.77 -74.32
N ASN A 5 -6.38 -30.42 -73.38
CA ASN A 5 -7.36 -29.77 -72.53
C ASN A 5 -6.64 -29.22 -71.27
N PRO A 6 -6.69 -27.91 -70.97
CA PRO A 6 -6.03 -27.36 -69.79
C PRO A 6 -6.71 -27.86 -68.50
N LYS A 7 -5.94 -28.51 -67.63
CA LYS A 7 -6.37 -28.91 -66.29
C LYS A 7 -6.37 -27.67 -65.39
N ILE A 8 -7.53 -27.27 -64.87
CA ILE A 8 -7.65 -26.17 -63.90
C ILE A 8 -7.27 -26.72 -62.52
N GLU A 9 -6.12 -26.31 -61.97
CA GLU A 9 -5.59 -26.82 -60.69
C GLU A 9 -6.16 -26.12 -59.44
N SER A 10 -6.69 -24.89 -59.57
CA SER A 10 -7.42 -24.23 -58.48
C SER A 10 -8.35 -23.12 -59.00
N VAL A 11 -9.46 -22.90 -58.27
CA VAL A 11 -10.40 -21.80 -58.47
C VAL A 11 -10.44 -20.98 -57.19
N ALA A 12 -9.89 -19.77 -57.20
CA ALA A 12 -10.03 -18.81 -56.11
C ALA A 12 -11.22 -17.90 -56.38
N LEU A 13 -12.21 -17.95 -55.50
CA LEU A 13 -13.37 -17.06 -55.48
C LEU A 13 -13.14 -16.00 -54.41
N VAL A 14 -12.61 -14.86 -54.83
CA VAL A 14 -12.44 -13.67 -53.99
C VAL A 14 -13.70 -12.83 -54.12
N LEU A 15 -14.56 -12.88 -53.12
CA LEU A 15 -15.67 -11.94 -52.95
C LEU A 15 -15.11 -10.71 -52.22
N ALA A 16 -14.57 -9.79 -53.01
CA ALA A 16 -14.28 -8.44 -52.54
C ALA A 16 -15.61 -7.68 -52.47
N GLY A 17 -16.13 -7.55 -51.26
CA GLY A 17 -17.33 -6.77 -50.97
C GLY A 17 -16.98 -5.55 -50.16
N THR A 18 -17.67 -4.44 -50.39
CA THR A 18 -17.63 -3.31 -49.48
C THR A 18 -18.89 -3.36 -48.63
N VAL A 19 -18.74 -3.59 -47.33
CA VAL A 19 -19.83 -3.28 -46.39
C VAL A 19 -19.56 -1.86 -45.91
N PHE A 20 -20.33 -0.93 -46.46
CA PHE A 20 -20.15 0.51 -46.22
C PHE A 20 -18.74 1.03 -46.57
N ASN A 21 -18.18 0.60 -47.71
CA ASN A 21 -16.84 0.98 -48.18
C ASN A 21 -15.64 0.55 -47.31
N VAL A 22 -15.85 -0.27 -46.27
CA VAL A 22 -14.75 -1.03 -45.67
C VAL A 22 -14.53 -2.25 -46.55
N PRO A 23 -13.31 -2.46 -47.07
CA PRO A 23 -13.02 -3.66 -47.84
C PRO A 23 -13.16 -4.88 -46.93
N ILE A 24 -14.21 -5.66 -47.18
CA ILE A 24 -14.36 -7.00 -46.63
C ILE A 24 -13.93 -7.96 -47.74
N GLU A 25 -12.83 -8.65 -47.47
CA GLU A 25 -12.34 -9.70 -48.34
C GLU A 25 -12.82 -11.03 -47.79
N LEU A 26 -13.75 -11.64 -48.52
CA LEU A 26 -14.15 -13.03 -48.35
C LEU A 26 -13.42 -13.85 -49.41
N CYS A 27 -12.34 -14.51 -49.02
CA CYS A 27 -11.54 -15.33 -49.92
C CYS A 27 -11.92 -16.81 -49.72
N ALA A 28 -12.51 -17.41 -50.74
CA ALA A 28 -12.78 -18.84 -50.82
C ALA A 28 -11.92 -19.47 -51.92
N ALA A 29 -10.89 -20.24 -51.57
CA ALA A 29 -10.02 -20.92 -52.53
C ALA A 29 -10.34 -22.41 -52.59
N PHE A 30 -10.58 -22.94 -53.78
CA PHE A 30 -10.84 -24.35 -54.05
C PHE A 30 -9.66 -24.93 -54.84
N ALA A 31 -8.95 -25.90 -54.29
CA ALA A 31 -7.86 -26.60 -54.99
C ALA A 31 -8.18 -28.09 -55.08
N ASP A 32 -7.98 -28.67 -56.26
CA ASP A 32 -8.18 -30.10 -56.50
C ASP A 32 -6.83 -30.79 -56.66
N GLU A 33 -6.23 -31.17 -55.54
CA GLU A 33 -5.00 -31.98 -55.52
C GLU A 33 -5.38 -33.45 -55.41
N GLY A 34 -5.34 -34.16 -56.54
CA GLY A 34 -5.27 -35.63 -56.57
C GLY A 34 -6.48 -36.40 -56.03
N GLY A 35 -7.71 -35.88 -56.19
CA GLY A 35 -8.93 -36.61 -55.85
C GLY A 35 -9.50 -36.33 -54.46
N THR A 36 -8.93 -35.38 -53.71
CA THR A 36 -9.54 -34.82 -52.49
C THR A 36 -9.70 -33.32 -52.62
N GLN A 37 -10.95 -32.83 -52.65
CA GLN A 37 -11.25 -31.40 -52.64
C GLN A 37 -10.77 -30.74 -51.34
N ASN A 38 -9.75 -29.87 -51.43
CA ASN A 38 -9.37 -28.96 -50.35
C ASN A 38 -10.04 -27.59 -50.63
N SER A 39 -10.90 -27.13 -49.72
CA SER A 39 -11.60 -25.84 -49.83
C SER A 39 -11.21 -24.94 -48.65
N VAL A 40 -10.48 -23.87 -48.88
CA VAL A 40 -10.16 -22.86 -47.85
C VAL A 40 -11.25 -21.79 -47.89
N PHE A 41 -11.97 -21.59 -46.79
CA PHE A 41 -12.97 -20.53 -46.62
C PHE A 41 -12.50 -19.54 -45.55
N SER A 42 -12.04 -18.37 -45.95
CA SER A 42 -11.52 -17.36 -45.01
C SER A 42 -12.26 -16.04 -45.14
N GLY A 43 -12.59 -15.41 -44.01
CA GLY A 43 -13.28 -14.12 -43.96
C GLY A 43 -12.56 -13.14 -43.06
N LYS A 44 -12.21 -11.98 -43.59
CA LYS A 44 -11.46 -10.94 -42.86
C LYS A 44 -12.27 -9.65 -42.86
N ALA A 45 -12.49 -9.10 -41.67
CA ALA A 45 -12.96 -7.74 -41.50
C ALA A 45 -11.80 -6.90 -40.93
N LYS A 46 -11.10 -6.18 -41.81
CA LYS A 46 -9.97 -5.31 -41.44
C LYS A 46 -10.51 -3.91 -41.18
N PHE A 47 -10.44 -3.44 -39.93
CA PHE A 47 -10.92 -2.11 -39.54
C PHE A 47 -9.72 -1.19 -39.34
N HIS A 48 -9.05 -0.83 -40.43
CA HIS A 48 -7.74 -0.14 -40.42
C HIS A 48 -7.75 1.33 -39.97
N LYS A 49 -8.87 1.82 -39.45
CA LYS A 49 -9.09 3.23 -39.18
C LYS A 49 -9.94 3.38 -37.92
N PRO A 50 -9.70 4.40 -37.07
CA PRO A 50 -10.62 4.71 -35.99
C PRO A 50 -12.03 4.89 -36.57
N LEU A 51 -13.08 4.53 -35.82
CA LEU A 51 -14.48 4.58 -36.28
C LEU A 51 -14.84 5.96 -36.89
N SER A 52 -14.14 7.00 -36.45
CA SER A 52 -14.16 8.35 -36.99
C SER A 52 -13.74 8.51 -38.45
N GLU A 53 -12.66 7.85 -38.87
CA GLU A 53 -12.18 7.88 -40.24
C GLU A 53 -13.04 6.98 -41.16
N PHE A 54 -13.67 5.94 -40.60
CA PHE A 54 -14.74 5.20 -41.28
C PHE A 54 -15.93 6.12 -41.60
N PHE A 55 -16.34 6.96 -40.64
CA PHE A 55 -17.34 8.00 -40.89
C PHE A 55 -16.84 9.08 -41.87
N GLN A 56 -15.55 9.41 -41.87
CA GLN A 56 -14.94 10.34 -42.82
C GLN A 56 -14.90 9.78 -44.26
N ALA A 57 -14.72 8.46 -44.44
CA ALA A 57 -14.85 7.79 -45.73
C ALA A 57 -16.32 7.68 -46.20
N LEU A 58 -17.24 7.43 -45.27
CA LEU A 58 -18.70 7.55 -45.50
C LEU A 58 -19.08 8.98 -45.93
N SER A 59 -18.42 10.00 -45.37
CA SER A 59 -18.69 11.42 -45.63
C SER A 59 -18.46 11.84 -47.09
N GLY A 60 -17.66 11.09 -47.85
CA GLY A 60 -17.43 11.33 -49.27
C GLY A 60 -18.43 10.65 -50.20
N GLN A 61 -19.39 9.88 -49.68
CA GLN A 61 -20.32 9.05 -50.45
C GLN A 61 -21.80 9.37 -50.23
N VAL A 62 -22.06 10.34 -49.37
CA VAL A 62 -23.36 10.95 -49.15
C VAL A 62 -23.26 12.41 -49.62
N ASP A 63 -24.37 13.12 -49.78
CA ASP A 63 -24.34 14.50 -50.26
C ASP A 63 -23.43 15.42 -49.40
N GLU A 64 -23.05 16.58 -49.95
CA GLU A 64 -22.11 17.53 -49.32
C GLU A 64 -22.49 17.94 -47.89
N GLU A 65 -23.77 17.86 -47.53
CA GLU A 65 -24.31 18.25 -46.23
C GLU A 65 -24.16 17.10 -45.22
N ALA A 66 -24.57 15.89 -45.59
CA ALA A 66 -24.32 14.67 -44.81
C ALA A 66 -22.82 14.36 -44.66
N GLY A 67 -22.01 14.71 -45.68
CA GLY A 67 -20.56 14.65 -45.63
C GLY A 67 -19.89 15.65 -44.67
N ARG A 68 -20.48 16.83 -44.47
CA ARG A 68 -20.03 17.77 -43.43
C ARG A 68 -20.41 17.28 -42.02
N ASN A 69 -21.59 16.70 -41.86
CA ASN A 69 -22.09 16.24 -40.57
C ASN A 69 -21.41 14.95 -40.08
N LEU A 70 -21.04 14.05 -41.00
CA LEU A 70 -20.21 12.88 -40.70
C LEU A 70 -18.79 13.22 -40.20
N ARG A 71 -18.29 14.42 -40.51
CA ARG A 71 -17.00 14.93 -40.02
C ARG A 71 -17.11 15.59 -38.62
N LEU A 72 -18.27 16.14 -38.28
CA LEU A 72 -18.60 16.67 -36.94
C LEU A 72 -18.87 15.57 -35.91
N LEU A 73 -19.11 14.33 -36.37
CA LEU A 73 -19.31 13.13 -35.53
C LEU A 73 -18.10 12.77 -34.65
N VAL A 74 -16.92 13.21 -35.08
CA VAL A 74 -15.60 12.85 -34.56
C VAL A 74 -15.11 13.99 -33.67
N GLY A 75 -15.41 13.93 -32.37
CA GLY A 75 -14.73 14.80 -31.41
C GLY A 75 -13.22 14.53 -31.41
N GLU A 76 -12.41 15.57 -31.22
CA GLU A 76 -10.94 15.58 -31.36
C GLU A 76 -10.14 14.68 -30.36
N ASN A 77 -10.79 13.83 -29.57
CA ASN A 77 -10.10 13.10 -28.49
C ASN A 77 -9.52 11.74 -28.94
N HIS A 78 -8.19 11.71 -29.08
CA HIS A 78 -7.32 10.60 -29.51
C HIS A 78 -7.12 9.43 -28.51
N ALA A 79 -7.98 9.25 -27.50
CA ALA A 79 -7.73 8.31 -26.38
C ALA A 79 -8.86 7.30 -26.14
N ASN A 80 -9.40 6.66 -27.19
CA ASN A 80 -10.37 5.57 -27.04
C ASN A 80 -9.77 4.23 -27.52
N PRO A 81 -10.13 3.08 -26.91
CA PRO A 81 -9.81 1.79 -27.47
C PRO A 81 -10.55 1.58 -28.81
N ILE A 82 -9.82 1.25 -29.86
CA ILE A 82 -10.29 1.06 -31.25
C ILE A 82 -10.15 -0.43 -31.59
N LEU A 83 -11.21 -1.06 -32.11
CA LEU A 83 -11.10 -2.38 -32.73
C LEU A 83 -10.38 -2.23 -34.09
N ASP A 84 -9.13 -2.70 -34.17
CA ASP A 84 -8.27 -2.62 -35.37
C ASP A 84 -8.53 -3.80 -36.32
N LYS A 85 -8.63 -5.02 -35.78
CA LYS A 85 -8.80 -6.23 -36.61
C LYS A 85 -9.73 -7.24 -35.95
N LEU A 86 -10.59 -7.86 -36.77
CA LEU A 86 -11.34 -9.07 -36.44
C LEU A 86 -11.18 -10.06 -37.61
N ALA A 87 -10.56 -11.21 -37.35
CA ALA A 87 -10.30 -12.21 -38.39
C ALA A 87 -10.89 -13.57 -38.03
N LEU A 88 -11.49 -14.24 -39.02
CA LEU A 88 -12.06 -15.58 -38.91
C LEU A 88 -11.65 -16.41 -40.14
N ALA A 89 -10.90 -17.48 -39.98
CA ALA A 89 -10.51 -18.36 -41.08
C ALA A 89 -10.95 -19.80 -40.84
N TYR A 90 -11.42 -20.49 -41.88
CA TYR A 90 -11.80 -21.90 -41.84
C TYR A 90 -11.26 -22.66 -43.06
N GLN A 91 -10.37 -23.62 -42.84
CA GLN A 91 -9.85 -24.49 -43.89
C GLN A 91 -10.56 -25.84 -43.87
N SER A 92 -11.12 -26.25 -45.01
CA SER A 92 -11.66 -27.60 -45.25
C SER A 92 -10.69 -28.40 -46.12
N GLY A 93 -10.48 -29.68 -45.79
CA GLY A 93 -9.53 -30.55 -46.51
C GLY A 93 -8.81 -31.59 -45.65
N GLN A 94 -7.70 -32.16 -46.13
CA GLN A 94 -6.81 -33.05 -45.34
C GLN A 94 -6.24 -32.37 -44.07
N ARG A 95 -6.18 -31.03 -44.04
CA ARG A 95 -5.73 -30.21 -42.88
C ARG A 95 -6.83 -29.27 -42.37
N LYS A 96 -8.00 -29.80 -42.00
CA LYS A 96 -9.10 -29.00 -41.47
C LYS A 96 -8.65 -28.11 -40.30
N SER A 97 -8.91 -26.80 -40.33
CA SER A 97 -8.62 -25.89 -39.21
C SER A 97 -9.57 -24.67 -39.14
N ALA A 98 -9.74 -24.08 -37.97
CA ALA A 98 -10.46 -22.83 -37.72
C ALA A 98 -9.55 -21.85 -36.97
N GLN A 99 -9.57 -20.56 -37.30
CA GLN A 99 -8.73 -19.53 -36.69
C GLN A 99 -9.58 -18.29 -36.39
N PHE A 100 -9.28 -17.62 -35.28
CA PHE A 100 -9.93 -16.40 -34.80
C PHE A 100 -8.89 -15.44 -34.25
N SER A 101 -9.00 -14.14 -34.55
CA SER A 101 -8.23 -13.13 -33.82
C SER A 101 -8.94 -11.78 -33.71
N VAL A 102 -8.63 -11.05 -32.63
CA VAL A 102 -9.09 -9.70 -32.31
C VAL A 102 -7.88 -8.85 -31.95
N THR A 103 -7.78 -7.65 -32.54
CA THR A 103 -6.78 -6.64 -32.18
C THR A 103 -7.49 -5.36 -31.75
N LEU A 104 -7.17 -4.83 -30.57
CA LEU A 104 -7.61 -3.56 -30.03
C LEU A 104 -6.41 -2.60 -29.93
N LEU A 105 -6.59 -1.31 -30.23
CA LEU A 105 -5.58 -0.25 -30.09
C LEU A 105 -6.06 0.79 -29.08
N ALA A 106 -5.23 1.19 -28.12
CA ALA A 106 -5.53 2.26 -27.16
C ALA A 106 -4.31 3.18 -26.98
N GLY A 107 -4.30 4.31 -27.70
CA GLY A 107 -3.09 5.13 -27.87
C GLY A 107 -2.03 4.35 -28.65
N ASP A 108 -0.80 4.29 -28.13
CA ASP A 108 0.31 3.50 -28.68
C ASP A 108 0.27 2.01 -28.26
N ASN A 109 -0.71 1.60 -27.44
CA ASN A 109 -0.81 0.23 -26.93
C ASN A 109 -1.68 -0.64 -27.85
N ARG A 110 -1.25 -1.88 -28.13
CA ARG A 110 -1.97 -2.86 -28.95
C ARG A 110 -2.29 -4.11 -28.12
N PHE A 111 -3.55 -4.50 -28.05
CA PHE A 111 -4.01 -5.69 -27.33
C PHE A 111 -4.57 -6.71 -28.32
N GLU A 112 -4.06 -7.93 -28.30
CA GLU A 112 -4.35 -8.97 -29.27
C GLU A 112 -4.83 -10.25 -28.59
N ILE A 113 -5.85 -10.85 -29.17
CA ILE A 113 -6.38 -12.16 -28.79
C ILE A 113 -6.36 -13.01 -30.06
N ALA A 114 -5.84 -14.23 -30.00
CA ALA A 114 -5.86 -15.17 -31.12
C ALA A 114 -6.17 -16.60 -30.66
N ALA A 115 -6.87 -17.36 -31.48
CA ALA A 115 -7.17 -18.77 -31.27
C ALA A 115 -7.13 -19.54 -32.60
N ILE A 116 -6.58 -20.74 -32.61
CA ILE A 116 -6.49 -21.65 -33.76
C ILE A 116 -6.89 -23.06 -33.30
N LYS A 117 -7.77 -23.74 -34.03
CA LYS A 117 -8.15 -25.15 -33.83
C LYS A 117 -7.86 -25.94 -35.09
N GLN A 118 -7.04 -26.98 -35.01
CA GLN A 118 -6.82 -27.96 -36.07
C GLN A 118 -7.66 -29.22 -35.80
N PHE A 119 -8.47 -29.62 -36.78
CA PHE A 119 -9.39 -30.76 -36.68
C PHE A 119 -8.79 -32.06 -37.21
N ALA A 120 -7.89 -32.02 -38.21
CA ALA A 120 -7.37 -33.24 -38.86
C ALA A 120 -6.38 -34.03 -37.98
N ASN A 121 -5.40 -33.36 -37.38
CA ASN A 121 -4.49 -34.02 -36.43
C ASN A 121 -4.97 -33.87 -34.98
N GLY A 122 -5.99 -33.04 -34.71
CA GLY A 122 -6.49 -32.72 -33.38
C GLY A 122 -5.52 -31.88 -32.54
N GLY A 123 -5.71 -30.57 -32.46
CA GLY A 123 -4.96 -29.69 -31.56
C GLY A 123 -5.40 -28.24 -31.67
N PHE A 124 -5.07 -27.38 -30.72
CA PHE A 124 -5.43 -25.96 -30.79
C PHE A 124 -4.37 -25.11 -30.11
N ALA A 125 -4.29 -23.84 -30.50
CA ALA A 125 -3.54 -22.82 -29.81
C ALA A 125 -4.43 -21.62 -29.46
N VAL A 126 -4.25 -21.01 -28.30
CA VAL A 126 -4.92 -19.77 -27.89
C VAL A 126 -3.90 -18.85 -27.25
N GLY A 127 -3.97 -17.56 -27.52
CA GLY A 127 -3.07 -16.57 -26.92
C GLY A 127 -3.70 -15.20 -26.73
N VAL A 128 -3.19 -14.47 -25.74
CA VAL A 128 -3.48 -13.06 -25.49
C VAL A 128 -2.16 -12.33 -25.41
N THR A 129 -2.06 -11.13 -25.95
CA THR A 129 -0.82 -10.32 -25.91
C THR A 129 -1.16 -8.83 -25.85
N LEU A 130 -0.57 -8.12 -24.89
CA LEU A 130 -0.56 -6.66 -24.80
C LEU A 130 0.81 -6.15 -25.24
N GLN A 131 0.85 -5.14 -26.11
CA GLN A 131 2.05 -4.52 -26.63
C GLN A 131 2.02 -3.02 -26.41
N SER A 132 3.19 -2.43 -26.21
CA SER A 132 3.40 -1.01 -26.02
C SER A 132 4.71 -0.59 -26.69
N ASP A 133 4.95 0.72 -26.82
CA ASP A 133 6.11 1.29 -27.49
C ASP A 133 7.44 1.10 -26.73
N GLY A 134 7.38 0.55 -25.51
CA GLY A 134 8.54 0.29 -24.66
C GLY A 134 9.19 1.55 -24.09
N LYS A 135 8.58 2.73 -24.26
CA LYS A 135 9.13 3.97 -23.69
C LYS A 135 9.04 3.94 -22.16
N PRO A 136 10.04 4.50 -21.45
CA PRO A 136 9.97 4.67 -20.00
C PRO A 136 8.76 5.51 -19.59
N ILE A 137 8.11 5.13 -18.50
CA ILE A 137 7.06 5.96 -17.88
C ILE A 137 7.71 7.27 -17.39
N LEU A 138 7.38 8.39 -18.05
CA LEU A 138 7.89 9.72 -17.71
C LEU A 138 7.46 10.15 -16.30
N GLY A 139 8.35 10.81 -15.56
CA GLY A 139 8.10 11.29 -14.19
C GLY A 139 8.25 10.21 -13.10
N ASN A 140 8.79 9.04 -13.44
CA ASN A 140 8.98 7.95 -12.50
C ASN A 140 10.08 8.24 -11.45
N ARG A 141 9.68 8.61 -10.22
CA ARG A 141 10.64 8.77 -9.11
C ARG A 141 11.24 7.47 -8.59
N LEU A 142 10.76 6.31 -9.03
CA LEU A 142 11.39 5.01 -8.76
C LEU A 142 12.65 4.77 -9.60
N GLN A 143 12.98 5.65 -10.55
CA GLN A 143 14.17 5.51 -11.42
C GLN A 143 15.48 5.36 -10.62
N GLY A 144 15.59 6.01 -9.47
CA GLY A 144 16.76 5.86 -8.59
C GLY A 144 16.83 4.55 -7.80
N LEU A 145 15.72 3.79 -7.69
CA LEU A 145 15.61 2.57 -6.89
C LEU A 145 15.57 1.30 -7.75
N ILE A 146 14.78 1.31 -8.83
CA ILE A 146 14.57 0.17 -9.73
C ILE A 146 14.88 0.50 -11.19
N GLY A 147 15.34 1.72 -11.50
CA GLY A 147 15.59 2.16 -12.88
C GLY A 147 14.33 2.53 -13.66
N ASP A 148 14.49 2.76 -14.96
CA ASP A 148 13.37 3.05 -15.86
C ASP A 148 12.41 1.86 -15.94
N VAL A 149 11.11 2.14 -15.85
CA VAL A 149 10.05 1.12 -15.97
C VAL A 149 9.30 1.36 -17.28
N GLY A 150 9.29 0.34 -18.14
CA GLY A 150 8.52 0.29 -19.38
C GLY A 150 8.16 -1.15 -19.71
N PHE A 151 7.23 -1.37 -20.62
CA PHE A 151 6.96 -2.72 -21.14
C PHE A 151 6.80 -2.65 -22.65
N LYS A 152 7.28 -3.66 -23.37
CA LYS A 152 7.15 -3.79 -24.83
C LYS A 152 6.06 -4.77 -25.21
N ALA A 153 6.04 -5.94 -24.58
CA ALA A 153 5.05 -6.98 -24.84
C ALA A 153 4.82 -7.85 -23.61
N ILE A 154 3.58 -8.16 -23.28
CA ILE A 154 3.18 -9.13 -22.26
C ILE A 154 2.12 -10.03 -22.87
N GLY A 155 2.39 -11.32 -23.01
CA GLY A 155 1.47 -12.28 -23.60
C GLY A 155 1.58 -13.67 -23.00
N VAL A 156 0.48 -14.41 -23.11
CA VAL A 156 0.41 -15.82 -22.73
C VAL A 156 -0.24 -16.58 -23.86
N GLN A 157 0.32 -17.73 -24.20
CA GLN A 157 -0.14 -18.61 -25.26
C GLN A 157 -0.15 -20.05 -24.77
N TYR A 158 -1.09 -20.85 -25.24
CA TYR A 158 -1.16 -22.29 -24.98
C TYR A 158 -1.34 -23.01 -26.30
N ALA A 159 -0.59 -24.08 -26.55
CA ALA A 159 -0.86 -25.03 -27.61
C ALA A 159 -1.06 -26.43 -27.04
N SER A 160 -2.16 -27.10 -27.40
CA SER A 160 -2.51 -28.42 -26.88
C SER A 160 -1.56 -29.53 -27.31
N LYS A 161 -0.70 -29.26 -28.29
CA LYS A 161 0.40 -30.10 -28.77
C LYS A 161 1.30 -29.26 -29.67
N ALA A 162 2.44 -29.81 -30.06
CA ALA A 162 3.34 -29.12 -30.98
C ALA A 162 2.64 -28.93 -32.32
N LEU A 163 2.26 -27.69 -32.63
CA LEU A 163 1.64 -27.35 -33.91
C LEU A 163 2.77 -26.91 -34.84
N ARG A 164 3.22 -27.85 -35.65
CA ARG A 164 4.19 -27.64 -36.74
C ARG A 164 3.42 -27.45 -38.04
N ASP A 165 3.86 -26.51 -38.87
CA ASP A 165 3.33 -26.30 -40.23
C ASP A 165 1.82 -26.00 -40.29
N VAL A 166 1.29 -25.22 -39.33
CA VAL A 166 -0.07 -24.69 -39.44
C VAL A 166 -0.06 -23.63 -40.54
N PRO A 167 -0.74 -23.86 -41.69
CA PRO A 167 -0.92 -22.81 -42.68
C PRO A 167 -1.69 -21.69 -42.00
N CYS A 168 -1.00 -20.60 -41.92
CA CYS A 168 -1.37 -19.42 -41.20
C CYS A 168 -1.24 -18.37 -42.26
N LEU A 169 -2.41 -17.88 -42.62
CA LEU A 169 -2.53 -16.85 -43.62
C LEU A 169 -1.61 -15.69 -43.12
N THR A 170 -0.84 -15.08 -44.02
CA THR A 170 0.17 -14.05 -43.71
C THR A 170 -0.32 -12.68 -44.18
N ASN A 171 -0.23 -11.67 -43.30
CA ASN A 171 -0.33 -10.20 -43.45
C ASN A 171 -1.15 -9.57 -44.60
N ASP A 172 -0.98 -10.01 -45.84
CA ASP A 172 -1.83 -9.61 -46.97
C ASP A 172 -3.14 -10.41 -46.98
N ASP A 173 -3.06 -11.73 -46.79
CA ASP A 173 -4.22 -12.60 -46.56
C ASP A 173 -4.19 -13.10 -45.11
N VAL A 174 -5.15 -12.64 -44.30
CA VAL A 174 -5.65 -13.11 -42.97
C VAL A 174 -4.63 -13.46 -41.84
N VAL A 175 -4.80 -12.89 -40.64
CA VAL A 175 -4.04 -13.10 -39.37
C VAL A 175 -2.56 -12.70 -39.35
N ASP A 176 -2.26 -11.65 -38.57
CA ASP A 176 -0.89 -11.30 -38.19
C ASP A 176 -0.53 -11.96 -36.85
N LEU A 177 0.20 -13.09 -36.92
CA LEU A 177 0.89 -13.71 -35.77
C LEU A 177 2.40 -13.42 -35.82
N SER A 178 2.84 -12.43 -36.61
CA SER A 178 4.27 -12.13 -36.85
C SER A 178 4.99 -11.46 -35.68
N LEU A 179 4.32 -11.35 -34.53
CA LEU A 179 4.91 -10.96 -33.24
C LEU A 179 5.44 -12.18 -32.44
N LEU A 180 5.35 -13.39 -33.02
CA LEU A 180 6.16 -14.54 -32.63
C LEU A 180 7.46 -14.56 -33.45
N PRO A 181 8.64 -14.75 -32.84
CA PRO A 181 9.94 -14.55 -33.50
C PRO A 181 10.13 -15.47 -34.73
N PRO A 182 10.71 -14.98 -35.86
CA PRO A 182 10.95 -15.79 -37.07
C PRO A 182 12.25 -16.62 -37.03
N PRO A 183 12.41 -17.67 -37.88
CA PRO A 183 11.55 -18.09 -38.99
C PRO A 183 10.99 -19.54 -38.88
N LEU A 184 9.82 -19.76 -39.49
CA LEU A 184 8.95 -20.94 -39.46
C LEU A 184 8.25 -21.17 -38.10
N ARG A 185 6.92 -21.27 -38.14
CA ARG A 185 6.04 -21.14 -36.98
C ARG A 185 5.95 -22.45 -36.20
N TYR A 186 6.65 -22.48 -35.08
CA TYR A 186 6.62 -23.54 -34.08
C TYR A 186 5.77 -23.06 -32.90
N PHE A 187 4.61 -23.68 -32.66
CA PHE A 187 4.03 -23.65 -31.31
C PHE A 187 4.49 -24.90 -30.60
N ASP A 188 5.38 -24.77 -29.62
CA ASP A 188 5.72 -25.89 -28.76
C ASP A 188 4.48 -26.31 -27.95
N ALA A 189 4.34 -27.61 -27.74
CA ALA A 189 3.29 -28.16 -26.90
C ALA A 189 3.38 -27.54 -25.49
N GLY A 190 2.27 -27.05 -24.96
CA GLY A 190 2.22 -26.45 -23.63
C GLY A 190 2.05 -24.93 -23.64
N ILE A 191 2.35 -24.31 -22.51
CA ILE A 191 2.10 -22.89 -22.26
C ILE A 191 3.39 -22.10 -22.43
N ASN A 192 3.32 -21.08 -23.28
CA ASN A 192 4.39 -20.15 -23.58
C ASN A 192 3.99 -18.77 -23.06
N VAL A 193 4.75 -18.24 -22.11
CA VAL A 193 4.55 -16.89 -21.56
C VAL A 193 5.66 -16.01 -22.10
N THR A 194 5.29 -14.87 -22.69
CA THR A 194 6.22 -13.82 -23.10
C THR A 194 5.97 -12.60 -22.23
N ALA A 195 7.01 -12.09 -21.57
CA ALA A 195 6.89 -10.85 -20.83
C ALA A 195 8.19 -10.09 -21.01
N ASP A 196 8.10 -8.96 -21.71
CA ASP A 196 9.17 -8.00 -21.96
C ASP A 196 8.86 -6.73 -21.18
N ILE A 197 9.09 -6.82 -19.87
CA ILE A 197 8.96 -5.72 -18.91
C ILE A 197 10.37 -5.25 -18.60
N LEU A 198 10.70 -4.02 -18.98
CA LEU A 198 12.01 -3.43 -18.75
C LEU A 198 11.97 -2.69 -17.41
N ILE A 199 12.76 -3.16 -16.45
CA ILE A 199 13.01 -2.52 -15.16
C ILE A 199 14.52 -2.23 -15.10
N GLY A 200 14.92 -0.96 -15.21
CA GLY A 200 16.33 -0.56 -15.29
C GLY A 200 17.05 -1.13 -16.53
N GLY A 201 16.32 -1.40 -17.60
CA GLY A 201 16.84 -2.02 -18.83
C GLY A 201 16.98 -3.54 -18.78
N ILE A 202 16.62 -4.19 -17.67
CA ILE A 202 16.66 -5.65 -17.48
C ILE A 202 15.23 -6.21 -17.51
N ASN A 203 15.04 -7.39 -18.08
CA ASN A 203 13.77 -8.12 -18.07
C ASN A 203 13.75 -9.17 -16.94
N PRO A 204 13.11 -8.89 -15.79
CA PRO A 204 13.16 -9.76 -14.61
C PRO A 204 12.40 -11.08 -14.78
N LEU A 205 11.54 -11.19 -15.81
CA LEU A 205 10.73 -12.38 -16.06
C LEU A 205 11.42 -13.40 -16.98
N GLN A 206 12.53 -13.02 -17.61
CA GLN A 206 13.25 -13.87 -18.55
C GLN A 206 13.90 -15.11 -17.89
N ASP A 207 14.41 -14.96 -16.67
CA ASP A 207 15.00 -16.08 -15.90
C ASP A 207 13.96 -16.97 -15.18
N LEU A 208 12.76 -16.43 -14.92
CA LEU A 208 11.69 -17.18 -14.25
C LEU A 208 10.93 -18.10 -15.21
N LEU A 209 10.85 -17.71 -16.50
CA LEU A 209 10.10 -18.39 -17.54
C LEU A 209 10.93 -19.42 -18.35
N THR A 210 12.25 -19.30 -18.35
CA THR A 210 13.18 -20.23 -19.04
C THR A 210 13.40 -21.57 -18.32
N LYS A 211 12.86 -21.74 -17.10
CA LYS A 211 13.01 -22.95 -16.25
C LYS A 211 11.74 -23.79 -16.10
N LEU A 212 10.89 -23.85 -17.12
CA LEU A 212 9.73 -24.76 -17.17
C LEU A 212 10.09 -25.97 -18.05
N PRO A 213 10.19 -27.20 -17.50
CA PRO A 213 10.36 -28.39 -18.32
C PRO A 213 9.07 -28.67 -19.13
N PRO A 214 9.18 -29.26 -20.33
CA PRO A 214 8.02 -29.64 -21.12
C PRO A 214 7.18 -30.68 -20.36
N ALA A 215 5.86 -30.48 -20.35
CA ALA A 215 4.92 -31.40 -19.73
C ALA A 215 4.94 -32.75 -20.48
N THR A 216 5.42 -33.80 -19.82
CA THR A 216 5.17 -35.19 -20.22
C THR A 216 3.75 -35.55 -19.80
N ALA A 217 2.91 -35.85 -20.79
CA ALA A 217 1.57 -36.37 -20.58
C ALA A 217 1.69 -37.87 -20.28
N ASP A 218 1.57 -38.24 -19.02
CA ASP A 218 1.08 -39.54 -18.57
C ASP A 218 0.55 -39.32 -17.15
N ASP A 219 -0.78 -39.27 -17.03
CA ASP A 219 -1.54 -39.80 -15.91
C ASP A 219 -3.04 -39.59 -16.21
N ASP A 220 -3.70 -40.72 -16.49
CA ASP A 220 -5.13 -40.87 -16.75
C ASP A 220 -5.90 -40.68 -15.42
N GLU A 221 -6.60 -39.56 -15.24
CA GLU A 221 -7.71 -39.47 -14.29
C GLU A 221 -8.93 -38.83 -14.98
N THR A 222 -9.91 -39.68 -15.27
CA THR A 222 -11.25 -39.31 -15.72
C THR A 222 -12.10 -38.96 -14.52
N LEU A 223 -12.57 -37.72 -14.41
CA LEU A 223 -13.54 -37.31 -13.39
C LEU A 223 -14.63 -36.38 -13.96
N ALA A 224 -15.80 -36.53 -13.37
CA ALA A 224 -17.12 -36.36 -13.94
C ALA A 224 -17.58 -34.91 -14.15
N ASP A 225 -18.44 -34.79 -15.16
CA ASP A 225 -19.22 -33.62 -15.57
C ASP A 225 -20.37 -33.41 -14.57
N ASP A 226 -20.30 -32.37 -13.72
CA ASP A 226 -21.37 -32.05 -12.78
C ASP A 226 -22.00 -30.71 -13.18
N SER A 227 -22.97 -30.80 -14.08
CA SER A 227 -23.79 -29.68 -14.55
C SER A 227 -25.11 -29.65 -13.78
N SER A 228 -25.16 -28.86 -12.70
CA SER A 228 -26.43 -28.36 -12.18
C SER A 228 -26.33 -26.88 -11.80
N PRO A 229 -27.32 -26.04 -12.20
CA PRO A 229 -27.26 -24.60 -12.02
C PRO A 229 -27.54 -24.22 -10.55
N PRO A 230 -26.69 -23.40 -9.90
CA PRO A 230 -27.03 -22.89 -8.58
C PRO A 230 -28.10 -21.80 -8.70
N ASN A 231 -29.18 -22.02 -7.94
CA ASN A 231 -30.30 -21.10 -7.76
C ASN A 231 -29.86 -19.68 -7.39
N GLY A 232 -30.61 -18.72 -7.93
CA GLY A 232 -30.35 -17.28 -7.84
C GLY A 232 -30.09 -16.79 -6.42
N ARG A 233 -28.94 -16.14 -6.25
CA ARG A 233 -28.67 -15.25 -5.12
C ARG A 233 -28.80 -13.81 -5.62
N GLN A 234 -29.80 -13.11 -5.08
CA GLN A 234 -29.96 -11.67 -5.23
C GLN A 234 -28.69 -10.94 -4.77
N ALA A 235 -28.09 -10.15 -5.65
CA ALA A 235 -27.08 -9.17 -5.29
C ALA A 235 -27.75 -7.89 -4.72
N PRO A 236 -27.10 -7.17 -3.80
CA PRO A 236 -27.69 -6.01 -3.10
C PRO A 236 -27.97 -4.83 -4.03
N SER A 237 -28.98 -4.05 -3.68
CA SER A 237 -29.44 -2.82 -4.34
C SER A 237 -28.34 -1.76 -4.51
N LEU A 238 -28.24 -1.22 -5.72
CA LEU A 238 -27.37 -0.12 -6.14
C LEU A 238 -27.62 1.17 -5.32
N SER A 239 -26.54 1.81 -4.88
CA SER A 239 -26.51 3.22 -4.53
C SER A 239 -26.64 4.09 -5.81
N ASP A 240 -27.45 5.14 -5.69
CA ASP A 240 -27.82 6.12 -6.70
C ASP A 240 -26.64 6.69 -7.52
N HIS A 241 -26.95 7.01 -8.78
CA HIS A 241 -26.15 7.70 -9.81
C HIS A 241 -25.43 6.85 -10.88
N SER A 242 -25.97 5.69 -11.25
CA SER A 242 -25.74 5.17 -12.61
C SER A 242 -26.75 5.82 -13.57
N PRO A 243 -26.32 6.53 -14.63
CA PRO A 243 -27.22 7.13 -15.62
C PRO A 243 -27.83 6.08 -16.57
N ILE A 244 -27.55 4.79 -16.36
CA ILE A 244 -28.05 3.64 -17.13
C ILE A 244 -28.83 2.73 -16.20
N HIS A 245 -30.10 2.51 -16.52
CA HIS A 245 -31.00 1.56 -15.89
C HIS A 245 -30.93 0.21 -16.63
N TRP A 246 -30.56 -0.85 -15.92
CA TRP A 246 -30.40 -2.18 -16.50
C TRP A 246 -31.64 -3.05 -16.30
N PHE A 247 -31.99 -3.80 -17.34
CA PHE A 247 -33.04 -4.81 -17.35
C PHE A 247 -32.39 -6.18 -17.54
N GLU A 248 -32.49 -7.02 -16.52
CA GLU A 248 -31.99 -8.39 -16.58
C GLU A 248 -32.86 -9.22 -17.52
N THR A 249 -32.26 -9.82 -18.53
CA THR A 249 -32.96 -10.68 -19.52
C THR A 249 -32.67 -12.15 -19.29
N GLY A 250 -31.40 -12.49 -18.99
CA GLY A 250 -30.95 -13.86 -18.71
C GLY A 250 -31.28 -14.88 -19.80
N LYS A 251 -31.30 -14.49 -21.07
CA LYS A 251 -31.72 -15.37 -22.19
C LYS A 251 -30.51 -15.96 -22.90
N THR A 252 -30.54 -17.28 -23.14
CA THR A 252 -29.52 -17.98 -23.93
C THR A 252 -30.16 -18.58 -25.17
N ILE A 253 -29.63 -18.27 -26.36
CA ILE A 253 -30.09 -18.77 -27.66
C ILE A 253 -28.88 -19.43 -28.34
N GLY A 254 -28.80 -20.76 -28.25
CA GLY A 254 -27.65 -21.51 -28.76
C GLY A 254 -26.33 -21.07 -28.08
N PRO A 255 -25.26 -20.75 -28.83
CA PRO A 255 -24.00 -20.29 -28.25
C PRO A 255 -24.06 -18.86 -27.70
N LEU A 256 -25.09 -18.07 -28.04
CA LEU A 256 -25.21 -16.68 -27.63
C LEU A 256 -26.00 -16.56 -26.33
N SER A 257 -25.47 -15.83 -25.35
CA SER A 257 -26.18 -15.43 -24.13
C SER A 257 -26.36 -13.91 -24.10
N LEU A 258 -27.57 -13.46 -23.75
CA LEU A 258 -27.90 -12.07 -23.52
C LEU A 258 -28.25 -11.92 -22.03
N ARG A 259 -27.33 -11.32 -21.28
CA ARG A 259 -27.45 -11.20 -19.83
C ARG A 259 -28.44 -10.10 -19.47
N ARG A 260 -28.22 -8.89 -19.98
CA ARG A 260 -29.04 -7.71 -19.66
C ARG A 260 -28.97 -6.64 -20.75
N ILE A 261 -29.98 -5.79 -20.76
CA ILE A 261 -30.11 -4.62 -21.64
C ILE A 261 -30.18 -3.37 -20.77
N GLY A 262 -29.36 -2.37 -21.05
CA GLY A 262 -29.30 -1.10 -20.34
C GLY A 262 -29.93 0.02 -21.14
N LEU A 263 -30.80 0.80 -20.53
CA LEU A 263 -31.32 2.06 -21.07
C LEU A 263 -30.80 3.20 -20.20
N GLY A 264 -30.09 4.15 -20.78
CA GLY A 264 -29.54 5.27 -20.05
C GLY A 264 -29.96 6.61 -20.59
N PHE A 265 -29.91 7.63 -19.73
CA PHE A 265 -30.06 9.01 -20.13
C PHE A 265 -29.03 9.87 -19.39
N GLN A 266 -28.03 10.38 -20.11
CA GLN A 266 -26.99 11.24 -19.56
C GLN A 266 -26.64 12.35 -20.51
N SER A 267 -26.46 13.57 -20.00
CA SER A 267 -26.01 14.71 -20.81
C SER A 267 -26.85 14.93 -22.08
N ARG A 268 -28.18 14.81 -21.93
CA ARG A 268 -29.18 14.85 -23.03
C ARG A 268 -29.05 13.74 -24.07
N ARG A 269 -28.35 12.64 -23.80
CA ARG A 269 -28.25 11.48 -24.69
C ARG A 269 -28.96 10.26 -24.09
N VAL A 270 -29.82 9.62 -24.87
CA VAL A 270 -30.37 8.30 -24.62
C VAL A 270 -29.32 7.25 -25.00
N ALA A 271 -29.08 6.27 -24.15
CA ALA A 271 -28.15 5.16 -24.38
C ALA A 271 -28.91 3.84 -24.38
N ILE A 272 -28.61 2.95 -25.31
CA ILE A 272 -29.03 1.55 -25.28
C ILE A 272 -27.75 0.72 -25.24
N LYS A 273 -27.56 -0.08 -24.21
CA LYS A 273 -26.41 -0.98 -24.03
C LYS A 273 -26.88 -2.42 -23.85
N ILE A 274 -26.03 -3.37 -24.18
CA ILE A 274 -26.25 -4.80 -23.98
C ILE A 274 -24.99 -5.43 -23.39
N ASP A 275 -25.20 -6.36 -22.46
CA ASP A 275 -24.17 -7.28 -22.01
C ASP A 275 -24.48 -8.66 -22.60
N ALA A 276 -23.58 -9.14 -23.46
CA ALA A 276 -23.78 -10.36 -24.22
C ALA A 276 -22.54 -11.25 -24.17
N GLY A 277 -22.76 -12.56 -24.13
CA GLY A 277 -21.72 -13.58 -24.16
C GLY A 277 -21.90 -14.53 -25.33
N LEU A 278 -20.81 -15.17 -25.74
CA LEU A 278 -20.76 -16.14 -26.81
C LEU A 278 -19.90 -17.32 -26.37
N LYS A 279 -20.51 -18.49 -26.19
CA LYS A 279 -19.86 -19.72 -25.75
C LYS A 279 -19.78 -20.72 -26.89
N PHE A 280 -18.56 -21.09 -27.28
CA PHE A 280 -18.27 -22.11 -28.28
C PHE A 280 -17.35 -23.18 -27.69
N SER A 281 -17.92 -24.34 -27.32
CA SER A 281 -17.16 -25.46 -26.76
C SER A 281 -16.34 -25.03 -25.52
N CYS A 282 -15.02 -25.06 -25.60
CA CYS A 282 -14.06 -24.64 -24.58
C CYS A 282 -13.79 -23.13 -24.53
N LEU A 283 -14.31 -22.33 -25.48
CA LEU A 283 -14.12 -20.88 -25.54
C LEU A 283 -15.38 -20.13 -25.09
N MET A 284 -15.19 -19.07 -24.32
CA MET A 284 -16.20 -18.11 -23.92
C MET A 284 -15.71 -16.70 -24.24
N PHE A 285 -16.56 -15.89 -24.84
CA PHE A 285 -16.34 -14.46 -25.04
C PHE A 285 -17.48 -13.70 -24.37
N SER A 286 -17.18 -12.57 -23.74
CA SER A 286 -18.21 -11.68 -23.21
C SER A 286 -17.90 -10.25 -23.58
N LEU A 287 -18.94 -9.49 -23.90
CA LEU A 287 -18.92 -8.06 -24.15
C LEU A 287 -19.75 -7.37 -23.07
N GLU A 288 -19.14 -6.35 -22.46
CA GLU A 288 -19.74 -5.52 -21.43
C GLU A 288 -20.08 -4.16 -22.05
N GLY A 289 -21.34 -3.73 -21.90
CA GLY A 289 -21.79 -2.40 -22.28
C GLY A 289 -21.68 -2.09 -23.78
N LEU A 290 -21.81 -3.08 -24.66
CA LEU A 290 -21.89 -2.86 -26.10
C LEU A 290 -23.17 -2.07 -26.39
N GLY A 291 -23.08 -0.89 -26.99
CA GLY A 291 -24.27 -0.06 -27.13
C GLY A 291 -24.15 1.12 -28.05
N LEU A 292 -25.28 1.82 -28.18
CA LEU A 292 -25.45 3.02 -28.98
C LEU A 292 -26.02 4.15 -28.12
N THR A 293 -25.61 5.39 -28.38
CA THR A 293 -26.15 6.57 -27.70
C THR A 293 -26.62 7.62 -28.71
N TYR A 294 -27.68 8.35 -28.36
CA TYR A 294 -28.36 9.29 -29.25
C TYR A 294 -28.83 10.54 -28.49
N PRO A 295 -28.51 11.77 -28.94
CA PRO A 295 -28.91 13.02 -28.30
C PRO A 295 -30.41 13.30 -28.51
N ILE A 296 -31.14 13.52 -27.42
CA ILE A 296 -32.60 13.69 -27.40
C ILE A 296 -33.04 14.99 -28.03
N ASP A 297 -32.19 16.01 -28.00
CA ASP A 297 -32.40 17.31 -28.64
C ASP A 297 -32.23 17.28 -30.16
N GLN A 298 -31.82 16.13 -30.72
CA GLN A 298 -31.66 15.94 -32.16
C GLN A 298 -32.55 14.83 -32.75
N LEU A 299 -33.58 14.40 -32.00
CA LEU A 299 -34.57 13.42 -32.45
C LEU A 299 -35.18 13.82 -33.79
N SER A 300 -35.02 12.95 -34.79
CA SER A 300 -35.52 13.14 -36.15
C SER A 300 -36.18 11.85 -36.64
N THR A 301 -37.15 11.97 -37.56
CA THR A 301 -37.71 10.84 -38.32
C THR A 301 -36.97 10.61 -39.64
N ASP A 302 -36.04 11.49 -39.99
CA ASP A 302 -35.19 11.37 -41.17
C ASP A 302 -34.02 10.39 -40.89
N PRO A 303 -33.94 9.25 -41.62
CA PRO A 303 -32.88 8.27 -41.43
C PRO A 303 -31.48 8.88 -41.44
N GLN A 304 -31.20 9.87 -42.31
CA GLN A 304 -29.87 10.48 -42.41
C GLN A 304 -29.49 11.24 -41.13
N LYS A 305 -30.40 12.08 -40.62
CA LYS A 305 -30.21 12.84 -39.36
C LYS A 305 -30.18 11.95 -38.12
N ILE A 306 -30.84 10.78 -38.16
CA ILE A 306 -30.72 9.77 -37.11
C ILE A 306 -29.28 9.22 -37.12
N TRP A 307 -28.77 8.77 -38.27
CA TRP A 307 -27.41 8.21 -38.34
C TRP A 307 -26.30 9.22 -37.96
N GLU A 308 -26.48 10.52 -38.23
CA GLU A 308 -25.59 11.62 -37.83
C GLU A 308 -25.42 11.82 -36.32
N HIS A 309 -26.33 11.31 -35.50
CA HIS A 309 -26.34 11.62 -34.07
C HIS A 309 -26.13 10.39 -33.17
N VAL A 310 -26.19 9.18 -33.75
CA VAL A 310 -25.85 7.92 -33.07
C VAL A 310 -24.34 7.86 -32.77
N ARG A 311 -23.95 7.30 -31.61
CA ARG A 311 -22.57 6.93 -31.26
C ARG A 311 -22.51 5.52 -30.72
N PHE A 312 -21.59 4.70 -31.22
CA PHE A 312 -21.34 3.36 -30.71
C PHE A 312 -20.31 3.37 -29.57
N GLN A 313 -20.49 2.50 -28.60
CA GLN A 313 -19.65 2.37 -27.42
C GLN A 313 -19.48 0.89 -27.04
N LEU A 314 -18.31 0.56 -26.51
CA LEU A 314 -18.04 -0.72 -25.84
C LEU A 314 -17.37 -0.39 -24.51
N ASP A 315 -17.91 -0.91 -23.42
CA ASP A 315 -17.33 -0.68 -22.09
C ASP A 315 -16.24 -1.71 -21.80
N GLY A 316 -16.37 -2.96 -22.24
CA GLY A 316 -15.32 -3.97 -22.03
C GLY A 316 -15.51 -5.26 -22.79
N ALA A 317 -14.47 -6.10 -22.77
CA ALA A 317 -14.47 -7.41 -23.38
C ALA A 317 -13.69 -8.40 -22.51
N SER A 318 -14.14 -9.65 -22.46
CA SER A 318 -13.40 -10.76 -21.85
C SER A 318 -13.43 -12.01 -22.72
N MET A 319 -12.42 -12.85 -22.50
CA MET A 319 -12.30 -14.18 -23.06
C MET A 319 -12.01 -15.17 -21.94
N GLY A 320 -12.64 -16.33 -21.99
CA GLY A 320 -12.34 -17.51 -21.20
C GLY A 320 -12.07 -18.69 -22.12
N PHE A 321 -11.15 -19.54 -21.72
CA PHE A 321 -10.79 -20.78 -22.36
C PHE A 321 -10.67 -21.85 -21.27
N SER A 322 -11.32 -23.00 -21.47
CA SER A 322 -11.28 -24.11 -20.51
C SER A 322 -11.32 -25.45 -21.20
N GLN A 323 -10.25 -26.22 -21.05
CA GLN A 323 -10.20 -27.58 -21.57
C GLN A 323 -9.30 -28.45 -20.70
N GLY A 324 -9.87 -29.52 -20.14
CA GLY A 324 -9.17 -30.39 -19.20
C GLY A 324 -8.66 -29.60 -17.99
N PRO A 325 -7.40 -29.76 -17.56
CA PRO A 325 -6.85 -29.05 -16.40
C PRO A 325 -6.39 -27.61 -16.71
N ILE A 326 -6.60 -27.13 -17.94
CA ILE A 326 -6.10 -25.83 -18.39
C ILE A 326 -7.25 -24.83 -18.50
N THR A 327 -7.09 -23.71 -17.81
CA THR A 327 -8.03 -22.58 -17.85
C THR A 327 -7.26 -21.30 -18.13
N ILE A 328 -7.69 -20.52 -19.11
CA ILE A 328 -7.14 -19.19 -19.40
C ILE A 328 -8.30 -18.22 -19.50
N SER A 329 -8.34 -17.20 -18.65
CA SER A 329 -9.34 -16.14 -18.76
C SER A 329 -8.70 -14.77 -18.63
N GLY A 330 -9.28 -13.78 -19.26
CA GLY A 330 -8.80 -12.42 -19.19
C GLY A 330 -9.81 -11.44 -19.75
N GLY A 331 -9.66 -10.18 -19.38
CA GLY A 331 -10.58 -9.16 -19.84
C GLY A 331 -10.10 -7.76 -19.55
N LEU A 332 -10.69 -6.81 -20.27
CA LEU A 332 -10.40 -5.39 -20.21
C LEU A 332 -11.71 -4.61 -20.13
N LEU A 333 -11.77 -3.65 -19.20
CA LEU A 333 -12.92 -2.81 -18.97
C LEU A 333 -12.50 -1.34 -18.92
N LYS A 334 -13.14 -0.51 -19.74
CA LYS A 334 -13.09 0.94 -19.66
C LYS A 334 -13.96 1.43 -18.50
N VAL A 335 -13.33 2.14 -17.56
CA VAL A 335 -14.03 2.76 -16.43
C VAL A 335 -14.72 4.04 -16.91
N PRO A 336 -16.01 4.25 -16.59
CA PRO A 336 -16.70 5.50 -16.95
C PRO A 336 -16.11 6.69 -16.20
N SER A 337 -15.27 7.47 -16.87
CA SER A 337 -14.62 8.67 -16.33
C SER A 337 -14.33 9.65 -17.47
N GLU A 338 -14.15 10.95 -17.17
CA GLU A 338 -13.73 11.94 -18.18
C GLU A 338 -12.34 11.63 -18.76
N GLN A 339 -11.49 11.00 -17.94
CA GLN A 339 -10.16 10.55 -18.30
C GLN A 339 -10.19 9.08 -18.75
N LEU A 340 -9.31 8.70 -19.69
CA LEU A 340 -9.20 7.30 -20.10
C LEU A 340 -8.67 6.48 -18.93
N GLN A 341 -9.44 5.50 -18.48
CA GLN A 341 -9.00 4.45 -17.57
C GLN A 341 -9.45 3.07 -18.08
N LEU A 342 -8.52 2.11 -18.08
CA LEU A 342 -8.70 0.72 -18.51
C LEU A 342 -8.25 -0.22 -17.39
N ASP A 343 -9.16 -1.02 -16.87
CA ASP A 343 -8.90 -2.05 -15.87
C ASP A 343 -8.84 -3.41 -16.54
N GLY A 344 -7.80 -4.19 -16.24
CA GLY A 344 -7.54 -5.49 -16.85
C GLY A 344 -7.35 -6.61 -15.84
N THR A 345 -7.71 -7.83 -16.23
CA THR A 345 -7.53 -9.05 -15.45
C THR A 345 -6.97 -10.18 -16.31
N LEU A 346 -6.22 -11.10 -15.72
CA LEU A 346 -5.72 -12.32 -16.36
C LEU A 346 -5.69 -13.47 -15.36
N LEU A 347 -6.05 -14.67 -15.81
CA LEU A 347 -5.91 -15.94 -15.11
C LEU A 347 -5.37 -16.97 -16.10
N VAL A 348 -4.37 -17.73 -15.68
CA VAL A 348 -3.83 -18.89 -16.38
C VAL A 348 -3.70 -19.98 -15.34
N ARG A 349 -4.34 -21.12 -15.55
CA ARG A 349 -4.30 -22.27 -14.66
C ARG A 349 -3.90 -23.50 -15.46
N THR A 350 -2.97 -24.26 -14.88
CA THR A 350 -2.33 -25.41 -15.49
C THR A 350 -2.04 -26.42 -14.37
N PRO A 351 -1.75 -27.70 -14.68
CA PRO A 351 -1.27 -28.66 -13.68
C PRO A 351 0.03 -28.22 -12.98
N LEU A 352 0.90 -27.49 -13.69
CA LEU A 352 2.24 -27.13 -13.21
C LEU A 352 2.27 -25.85 -12.37
N PHE A 353 1.40 -24.91 -12.70
CA PHE A 353 1.28 -23.62 -12.03
C PHE A 353 -0.04 -22.91 -12.36
N GLY A 354 -0.41 -21.95 -11.53
CA GLY A 354 -1.40 -20.92 -11.84
C GLY A 354 -0.78 -19.52 -11.84
N LEU A 355 -1.35 -18.59 -12.58
CA LEU A 355 -1.01 -17.18 -12.62
C LEU A 355 -2.30 -16.36 -12.61
N SER A 356 -2.43 -15.45 -11.66
CA SER A 356 -3.53 -14.48 -11.57
C SER A 356 -2.95 -13.07 -11.66
N ALA A 357 -3.55 -12.17 -12.42
CA ALA A 357 -3.10 -10.78 -12.49
C ALA A 357 -4.24 -9.77 -12.60
N LEU A 358 -4.00 -8.60 -12.02
CA LEU A 358 -4.85 -7.40 -12.07
C LEU A 358 -3.97 -6.23 -12.52
N ALA A 359 -4.48 -5.39 -13.41
CA ALA A 359 -3.79 -4.19 -13.84
C ALA A 359 -4.77 -3.05 -14.11
N SER A 360 -4.30 -1.80 -14.05
CA SER A 360 -5.06 -0.66 -14.53
C SER A 360 -4.13 0.38 -15.14
N TYR A 361 -4.55 0.95 -16.25
CA TYR A 361 -3.93 2.09 -16.91
C TYR A 361 -4.89 3.26 -16.86
N ALA A 362 -4.41 4.46 -16.55
CA ALA A 362 -5.18 5.70 -16.66
C ALA A 362 -4.30 6.87 -17.15
N ASN A 363 -4.91 7.85 -17.82
CA ASN A 363 -4.24 9.08 -18.24
C ASN A 363 -4.84 10.29 -17.51
N LEU A 364 -4.07 10.85 -16.58
CA LEU A 364 -4.40 12.02 -15.77
C LEU A 364 -3.93 13.31 -16.47
N ASN A 365 -4.69 13.85 -17.41
CA ASN A 365 -4.38 15.12 -18.08
C ASN A 365 -2.94 15.20 -18.66
N GLY A 366 -2.43 14.10 -19.23
CA GLY A 366 -1.06 14.01 -19.76
C GLY A 366 -0.08 13.24 -18.86
N THR A 367 -0.44 12.97 -17.61
CA THR A 367 0.36 12.15 -16.68
C THR A 367 -0.16 10.71 -16.66
N THR A 368 0.70 9.75 -17.02
CA THR A 368 0.35 8.32 -16.99
C THR A 368 0.26 7.80 -15.55
N SER A 369 -0.84 7.13 -15.24
CA SER A 369 -1.09 6.36 -14.02
C SER A 369 -1.20 4.88 -14.37
N PHE A 370 -0.45 4.04 -13.68
CA PHE A 370 -0.42 2.60 -13.97
C PHE A 370 -0.24 1.79 -12.70
N PHE A 371 -0.86 0.61 -12.63
CA PHE A 371 -0.49 -0.39 -11.65
C PHE A 371 -0.64 -1.81 -12.22
N MET A 372 0.13 -2.73 -11.65
CA MET A 372 0.01 -4.17 -11.92
C MET A 372 0.21 -4.95 -10.62
N PHE A 373 -0.54 -6.04 -10.46
CA PHE A 373 -0.40 -7.01 -9.40
C PHE A 373 -0.55 -8.41 -9.97
N GLY A 374 0.40 -9.29 -9.72
CA GLY A 374 0.43 -10.67 -10.21
C GLY A 374 0.70 -11.66 -9.09
N VAL A 375 0.12 -12.85 -9.19
CA VAL A 375 0.26 -13.96 -8.25
C VAL A 375 0.57 -15.24 -9.01
N VAL A 376 1.69 -15.87 -8.69
CA VAL A 376 2.03 -17.20 -9.18
C VAL A 376 1.67 -18.24 -8.11
N HIS A 377 0.84 -19.20 -8.47
CA HIS A 377 0.48 -20.38 -7.68
C HIS A 377 1.32 -21.57 -8.12
N LYS A 378 2.35 -21.91 -7.36
CA LYS A 378 3.22 -23.05 -7.64
C LYS A 378 3.80 -23.55 -6.31
N ALA A 379 3.83 -24.87 -6.11
CA ALA A 379 4.55 -25.45 -4.99
C ALA A 379 6.05 -25.18 -5.16
N LEU A 380 6.59 -24.25 -4.37
CA LEU A 380 8.01 -23.86 -4.41
C LEU A 380 8.85 -24.64 -3.40
N GLY A 381 8.21 -25.32 -2.45
CA GLY A 381 8.87 -26.12 -1.42
C GLY A 381 9.02 -25.38 -0.09
N GLY A 382 9.82 -25.95 0.81
CA GLY A 382 10.04 -25.45 2.17
C GLY A 382 9.82 -26.54 3.22
N PRO A 383 10.17 -26.28 4.49
CA PRO A 383 9.91 -27.22 5.57
C PRO A 383 8.40 -27.33 5.85
N ALA A 384 7.97 -28.42 6.51
CA ALA A 384 6.56 -28.69 6.77
C ALA A 384 5.83 -27.53 7.49
N PHE A 385 6.50 -26.81 8.39
CA PHE A 385 5.91 -25.68 9.12
C PHE A 385 5.77 -24.39 8.27
N PHE A 386 6.41 -24.32 7.10
CA PHE A 386 6.40 -23.15 6.21
C PHE A 386 6.66 -23.56 4.76
N PHE A 387 5.70 -24.28 4.16
CA PHE A 387 5.80 -24.77 2.79
C PHE A 387 5.19 -23.76 1.82
N VAL A 388 5.99 -23.16 0.96
CA VAL A 388 5.57 -22.08 0.05
C VAL A 388 4.84 -22.66 -1.17
N THR A 389 3.64 -22.12 -1.43
CA THR A 389 2.73 -22.56 -2.50
C THR A 389 2.39 -21.45 -3.49
N GLY A 390 2.94 -20.25 -3.30
CA GLY A 390 2.84 -19.17 -4.27
C GLY A 390 3.51 -17.88 -3.83
N LEU A 391 3.73 -17.00 -4.81
CA LEU A 391 4.34 -15.68 -4.64
C LEU A 391 3.47 -14.63 -5.33
N ALA A 392 3.41 -13.43 -4.76
CA ALA A 392 2.72 -12.28 -5.32
C ALA A 392 3.67 -11.09 -5.42
N LEU A 393 3.53 -10.29 -6.47
CA LEU A 393 4.26 -9.04 -6.67
C LEU A 393 3.33 -8.00 -7.26
N GLY A 394 3.49 -6.74 -6.88
CA GLY A 394 2.79 -5.64 -7.51
C GLY A 394 3.46 -4.29 -7.30
N PHE A 395 3.07 -3.33 -8.14
CA PHE A 395 3.53 -1.96 -8.03
C PHE A 395 2.49 -1.01 -8.64
N GLY A 396 2.55 0.26 -8.22
CA GLY A 396 1.76 1.35 -8.80
C GLY A 396 2.58 2.63 -8.93
N VAL A 397 2.35 3.34 -10.04
CA VAL A 397 3.00 4.59 -10.41
C VAL A 397 1.91 5.63 -10.69
N ASN A 398 2.01 6.80 -10.04
CA ASN A 398 0.94 7.80 -10.01
C ASN A 398 -0.41 7.16 -9.65
N ARG A 399 -0.37 6.24 -8.69
CA ARG A 399 -1.49 5.42 -8.24
C ARG A 399 -1.41 5.30 -6.73
N SER A 400 -2.49 5.59 -6.02
CA SER A 400 -2.55 5.40 -4.57
C SER A 400 -3.01 3.98 -4.25
N LEU A 401 -2.41 3.36 -3.23
CA LEU A 401 -2.90 2.13 -2.60
C LEU A 401 -3.45 2.48 -1.22
N LYS A 402 -4.77 2.30 -1.05
CA LYS A 402 -5.46 2.43 0.23
C LYS A 402 -5.65 1.05 0.84
N LEU A 403 -5.10 0.83 2.02
CA LEU A 403 -5.30 -0.43 2.76
C LEU A 403 -6.75 -0.54 3.26
N PRO A 404 -7.39 -1.71 3.13
CA PRO A 404 -8.73 -1.93 3.65
C PRO A 404 -8.74 -1.92 5.19
N PRO A 405 -9.89 -1.61 5.81
CA PRO A 405 -10.08 -1.94 7.23
C PRO A 405 -10.09 -3.47 7.43
N LEU A 406 -9.89 -3.91 8.67
CA LEU A 406 -9.67 -5.32 9.00
C LEU A 406 -10.82 -6.24 8.53
N GLU A 407 -12.06 -5.77 8.64
CA GLU A 407 -13.26 -6.48 8.21
C GLU A 407 -13.31 -6.78 6.71
N ASP A 408 -12.66 -5.96 5.89
CA ASP A 408 -12.67 -6.06 4.43
C ASP A 408 -11.42 -6.72 3.85
N VAL A 409 -10.44 -7.11 4.68
CA VAL A 409 -9.20 -7.76 4.21
C VAL A 409 -9.49 -9.00 3.37
N HIS A 410 -10.47 -9.82 3.77
CA HIS A 410 -10.88 -11.02 3.02
C HIS A 410 -11.52 -10.69 1.66
N ASN A 411 -12.09 -9.50 1.51
CA ASN A 411 -12.71 -9.00 0.28
C ASN A 411 -11.78 -8.12 -0.57
N PHE A 412 -10.58 -7.83 -0.09
CA PHE A 412 -9.64 -6.95 -0.76
C PHE A 412 -9.19 -7.58 -2.09
N PRO A 413 -9.32 -6.90 -3.26
CA PRO A 413 -9.09 -7.52 -4.57
C PRO A 413 -7.74 -8.21 -4.74
N LEU A 414 -6.66 -7.64 -4.18
CA LEU A 414 -5.32 -8.24 -4.28
C LEU A 414 -5.20 -9.53 -3.43
N ILE A 415 -5.83 -9.57 -2.26
CA ILE A 415 -5.89 -10.76 -1.40
C ILE A 415 -6.76 -11.83 -2.05
N ARG A 416 -7.92 -11.46 -2.61
CA ARG A 416 -8.80 -12.39 -3.33
C ARG A 416 -8.12 -13.01 -4.55
N ALA A 417 -7.45 -12.19 -5.37
CA ALA A 417 -6.69 -12.68 -6.51
C ALA A 417 -5.61 -13.72 -6.14
N ALA A 418 -5.09 -13.67 -4.91
CA ALA A 418 -4.10 -14.62 -4.40
C ALA A 418 -4.69 -15.84 -3.66
N THR A 419 -5.87 -15.69 -3.04
CA THR A 419 -6.43 -16.71 -2.14
C THR A 419 -7.59 -17.49 -2.75
N ASP A 420 -8.30 -16.91 -3.72
CA ASP A 420 -9.48 -17.46 -4.36
C ASP A 420 -9.24 -17.67 -5.86
N GLN A 421 -8.96 -18.91 -6.25
CA GLN A 421 -8.69 -19.26 -7.66
C GLN A 421 -9.91 -19.09 -8.57
N SER A 422 -11.12 -19.02 -8.00
CA SER A 422 -12.35 -18.80 -8.77
C SER A 422 -12.61 -17.32 -9.06
N TYR A 423 -11.93 -16.42 -8.35
CA TYR A 423 -12.18 -14.97 -8.41
C TYR A 423 -12.01 -14.40 -9.83
N LEU A 424 -11.05 -14.91 -10.59
CA LEU A 424 -10.74 -14.48 -11.96
C LEU A 424 -11.09 -15.52 -13.04
N ALA A 425 -11.88 -16.54 -12.69
CA ALA A 425 -12.24 -17.65 -13.58
C ALA A 425 -13.27 -17.26 -14.66
N GLU A 426 -13.77 -18.24 -15.41
CA GLU A 426 -14.50 -18.06 -16.69
C GLU A 426 -15.77 -17.20 -16.62
N ASN A 427 -16.47 -17.17 -15.48
CA ASN A 427 -17.64 -16.31 -15.26
C ASN A 427 -17.24 -14.96 -14.65
N LEU A 428 -16.24 -14.33 -15.26
CA LEU A 428 -15.62 -13.10 -14.78
C LEU A 428 -16.60 -11.91 -14.83
N ASP A 429 -16.97 -11.38 -13.66
CA ASP A 429 -17.65 -10.08 -13.56
C ASP A 429 -16.60 -8.96 -13.48
N LEU A 430 -16.11 -8.55 -14.64
CA LEU A 430 -15.12 -7.47 -14.79
C LEU A 430 -15.57 -6.18 -14.09
N ARG A 431 -16.87 -5.87 -14.14
CA ARG A 431 -17.41 -4.63 -13.61
C ARG A 431 -17.40 -4.64 -12.08
N ALA A 432 -17.79 -5.74 -11.46
CA ALA A 432 -17.70 -5.90 -10.01
C ALA A 432 -16.24 -5.82 -9.51
N ILE A 433 -15.30 -6.44 -10.23
CA ILE A 433 -13.87 -6.39 -9.90
C ILE A 433 -13.34 -4.97 -10.01
N SER A 434 -13.60 -4.28 -11.13
CA SER A 434 -13.18 -2.89 -11.36
C SER A 434 -13.75 -1.93 -10.31
N GLN A 435 -15.04 -2.06 -9.96
CA GLN A 435 -15.68 -1.25 -8.92
C GLN A 435 -15.01 -1.43 -7.55
N LYS A 436 -14.72 -2.68 -7.17
CA LYS A 436 -14.00 -2.98 -5.92
C LYS A 436 -12.56 -2.48 -5.96
N LEU A 437 -11.90 -2.61 -7.09
CA LEU A 437 -10.53 -2.15 -7.28
C LEU A 437 -10.42 -0.62 -7.17
N ALA A 438 -11.36 0.12 -7.74
CA ALA A 438 -11.41 1.59 -7.68
C ALA A 438 -11.52 2.13 -6.24
N GLN A 439 -12.08 1.36 -5.30
CA GLN A 439 -12.18 1.74 -3.88
C GLN A 439 -10.82 1.78 -3.17
N TYR A 440 -9.84 1.00 -3.66
CA TYR A 440 -8.56 0.79 -2.99
C TYR A 440 -7.34 1.18 -3.82
N VAL A 441 -7.43 1.13 -5.16
CA VAL A 441 -6.32 1.39 -6.08
C VAL A 441 -6.74 2.41 -7.14
N ALA A 442 -6.66 3.69 -6.77
CA ALA A 442 -7.13 4.81 -7.58
C ALA A 442 -5.98 5.60 -8.24
N PRO A 443 -6.22 6.24 -9.41
CA PRO A 443 -5.31 7.22 -9.97
C PRO A 443 -5.00 8.33 -8.95
N SER A 444 -3.71 8.61 -8.74
CA SER A 444 -3.27 9.68 -7.83
C SER A 444 -1.86 10.11 -8.20
N GLU A 445 -1.75 11.25 -8.84
CA GLU A 445 -0.46 11.83 -9.24
C GLU A 445 0.47 12.01 -8.02
N GLY A 446 1.75 11.64 -8.19
CA GLY A 446 2.77 11.77 -7.15
C GLY A 446 2.75 10.69 -6.05
N ASN A 447 1.82 9.72 -6.12
CA ASN A 447 1.78 8.57 -5.22
C ASN A 447 2.24 7.28 -5.91
N TYR A 448 2.98 6.46 -5.17
CA TYR A 448 3.61 5.24 -5.65
C TYR A 448 3.49 4.15 -4.59
N TRP A 449 3.52 2.88 -5.03
CA TRP A 449 3.58 1.77 -4.09
C TRP A 449 4.24 0.53 -4.68
N LEU A 450 4.76 -0.32 -3.80
CA LEU A 450 5.31 -1.64 -4.10
C LEU A 450 4.64 -2.66 -3.18
N ALA A 451 4.43 -3.89 -3.65
CA ALA A 451 3.89 -4.97 -2.85
C ALA A 451 4.53 -6.31 -3.18
N ALA A 452 4.74 -7.14 -2.16
CA ALA A 452 5.24 -8.49 -2.26
C ALA A 452 4.46 -9.40 -1.31
N GLY A 453 4.05 -10.57 -1.77
CA GLY A 453 3.27 -11.50 -0.96
C GLY A 453 3.71 -12.95 -1.12
N ILE A 454 3.38 -13.75 -0.11
CA ILE A 454 3.74 -15.16 -0.04
C ILE A 454 2.50 -15.94 0.36
N LYS A 455 2.21 -17.00 -0.39
CA LYS A 455 1.23 -18.02 -0.05
C LYS A 455 1.96 -19.24 0.47
N PHE A 456 1.58 -19.74 1.63
CA PHE A 456 2.23 -20.89 2.26
C PHE A 456 1.23 -21.72 3.04
N THR A 457 1.61 -22.96 3.31
CA THR A 457 0.88 -23.86 4.21
C THR A 457 1.77 -24.30 5.35
N SER A 458 1.22 -24.36 6.57
CA SER A 458 1.91 -24.82 7.77
C SER A 458 1.32 -26.17 8.19
N PHE A 459 2.19 -27.17 8.25
CA PHE A 459 1.91 -28.59 8.51
C PHE A 459 0.83 -29.20 7.59
N GLY A 460 0.57 -28.56 6.43
CA GLY A 460 -0.53 -28.91 5.52
C GLY A 460 -1.93 -28.56 6.04
N GLN A 461 -2.06 -28.03 7.27
CA GLN A 461 -3.33 -27.78 7.95
C GLN A 461 -3.77 -26.32 7.91
N ILE A 462 -2.80 -25.39 7.91
CA ILE A 462 -3.05 -23.95 7.96
C ILE A 462 -2.61 -23.33 6.64
N ASP A 463 -3.56 -22.91 5.80
CA ASP A 463 -3.28 -22.24 4.54
C ASP A 463 -3.30 -20.72 4.75
N SER A 464 -2.18 -20.05 4.46
CA SER A 464 -2.00 -18.62 4.72
C SER A 464 -1.54 -17.87 3.47
N PHE A 465 -1.98 -16.62 3.36
CA PHE A 465 -1.44 -15.64 2.43
C PHE A 465 -1.13 -14.35 3.17
N VAL A 466 0.06 -13.80 2.96
CA VAL A 466 0.50 -12.54 3.55
C VAL A 466 1.04 -11.63 2.45
N LEU A 467 0.65 -10.36 2.47
CA LEU A 467 1.01 -9.33 1.51
C LEU A 467 1.63 -8.13 2.25
N LEU A 468 2.91 -7.88 2.01
CA LEU A 468 3.61 -6.67 2.44
C LEU A 468 3.48 -5.61 1.34
N SER A 469 3.16 -4.37 1.70
CA SER A 469 3.09 -3.22 0.81
C SER A 469 3.81 -2.02 1.38
N VAL A 470 4.38 -1.20 0.52
CA VAL A 470 5.02 0.07 0.87
C VAL A 470 4.46 1.14 -0.07
N SER A 471 3.76 2.13 0.50
CA SER A 471 3.27 3.31 -0.20
C SER A 471 4.17 4.51 0.12
N PHE A 472 4.54 5.30 -0.88
CA PHE A 472 5.41 6.47 -0.75
C PHE A 472 5.08 7.52 -1.82
N GLY A 473 5.56 8.76 -1.64
CA GLY A 473 5.24 9.88 -2.52
C GLY A 473 4.78 11.08 -1.70
N THR A 474 3.47 11.16 -1.41
CA THR A 474 2.93 12.19 -0.51
C THR A 474 3.05 11.81 0.97
N ARG A 475 2.95 10.52 1.30
CA ARG A 475 3.08 9.95 2.64
C ARG A 475 3.75 8.60 2.57
N LEU A 476 4.57 8.27 3.57
CA LEU A 476 5.19 6.96 3.71
C LEU A 476 4.32 6.06 4.60
N GLU A 477 3.91 4.90 4.09
CA GLU A 477 3.12 3.92 4.83
C GLU A 477 3.57 2.50 4.47
N PHE A 478 3.84 1.68 5.50
CA PHE A 478 4.09 0.25 5.35
C PHE A 478 2.84 -0.50 5.81
N GLY A 479 2.35 -1.43 4.98
CA GLY A 479 1.18 -2.25 5.26
C GLY A 479 1.52 -3.73 5.19
N LEU A 480 0.96 -4.52 6.10
CA LEU A 480 0.99 -5.98 6.06
C LEU A 480 -0.45 -6.50 6.16
N LEU A 481 -0.94 -7.14 5.12
CA LEU A 481 -2.26 -7.76 5.11
C LEU A 481 -2.12 -9.28 5.07
N GLY A 482 -2.98 -10.00 5.79
CA GLY A 482 -2.91 -11.45 5.80
C GLY A 482 -4.26 -12.11 5.97
N LEU A 483 -4.35 -13.33 5.46
CA LEU A 483 -5.47 -14.24 5.67
C LEU A 483 -4.91 -15.62 5.99
N SER A 484 -5.36 -16.22 7.08
CA SER A 484 -4.97 -17.57 7.51
C SER A 484 -6.20 -18.43 7.72
N ARG A 485 -6.18 -19.67 7.21
CA ARG A 485 -7.31 -20.61 7.24
C ARG A 485 -6.85 -21.94 7.82
N LEU A 486 -7.51 -22.37 8.88
CA LEU A 486 -7.38 -23.69 9.46
C LEU A 486 -8.62 -24.52 9.10
N GLN A 487 -8.41 -25.73 8.58
CA GLN A 487 -9.48 -26.68 8.31
C GLN A 487 -9.11 -28.07 8.84
N VAL A 488 -9.89 -28.61 9.77
CA VAL A 488 -9.62 -29.92 10.41
C VAL A 488 -10.87 -30.81 10.42
N PRO A 489 -10.83 -32.03 9.84
CA PRO A 489 -9.82 -32.50 8.89
C PRO A 489 -9.88 -31.70 7.58
N LYS A 490 -8.74 -31.58 6.89
CA LYS A 490 -8.67 -30.95 5.56
C LYS A 490 -9.45 -31.81 4.56
N LEU A 491 -10.34 -31.20 3.80
CA LEU A 491 -11.07 -31.89 2.75
C LEU A 491 -10.13 -32.10 1.55
N THR A 492 -9.91 -33.34 1.15
CA THR A 492 -9.19 -33.65 -0.09
C THR A 492 -10.13 -33.43 -1.28
N PRO A 493 -9.78 -32.58 -2.26
CA PRO A 493 -10.54 -32.49 -3.50
C PRO A 493 -10.58 -33.86 -4.19
N GLY A 494 -11.77 -34.35 -4.57
CA GLY A 494 -11.93 -35.62 -5.29
C GLY A 494 -12.27 -36.86 -4.44
N ALA A 495 -12.48 -36.73 -3.12
CA ALA A 495 -12.97 -37.84 -2.32
C ALA A 495 -14.43 -38.18 -2.70
N THR A 496 -14.60 -39.23 -3.51
CA THR A 496 -15.90 -39.77 -3.89
C THR A 496 -16.63 -40.29 -2.65
N THR A 497 -17.80 -39.71 -2.42
CA THR A 497 -19.00 -40.28 -1.78
C THR A 497 -18.80 -41.66 -1.13
N ASN A 498 -18.46 -41.68 0.17
CA ASN A 498 -18.95 -42.63 1.19
C ASN A 498 -18.29 -42.46 2.58
N ALA A 499 -17.31 -41.56 2.72
CA ALA A 499 -16.76 -41.17 4.02
C ALA A 499 -16.39 -39.67 4.07
N ILE A 500 -17.37 -38.78 3.85
CA ILE A 500 -17.16 -37.36 4.13
C ILE A 500 -17.17 -37.20 5.65
N VAL A 501 -15.99 -37.22 6.28
CA VAL A 501 -15.87 -36.70 7.64
C VAL A 501 -16.14 -35.20 7.54
N PRO A 502 -17.23 -34.67 8.13
CA PRO A 502 -17.50 -33.23 8.04
C PRO A 502 -16.34 -32.47 8.68
N THR A 503 -15.96 -31.33 8.09
CA THR A 503 -14.98 -30.43 8.70
C THR A 503 -15.46 -30.08 10.09
N LEU A 504 -14.70 -30.50 11.11
CA LEU A 504 -15.00 -30.27 12.51
C LEU A 504 -14.59 -28.85 12.90
N VAL A 505 -13.42 -28.40 12.50
CA VAL A 505 -12.95 -27.04 12.82
C VAL A 505 -12.68 -26.30 11.53
N TYR A 506 -13.29 -25.12 11.41
CA TYR A 506 -12.94 -24.13 10.41
C TYR A 506 -12.63 -22.83 11.14
N ALA A 507 -11.42 -22.30 11.01
CA ALA A 507 -11.10 -20.99 11.53
C ALA A 507 -10.43 -20.18 10.42
N GLU A 508 -10.96 -18.99 10.16
CA GLU A 508 -10.39 -18.06 9.19
C GLU A 508 -10.10 -16.75 9.92
N MET A 509 -8.86 -16.29 9.83
CA MET A 509 -8.37 -15.11 10.52
C MET A 509 -7.81 -14.11 9.53
N ALA A 510 -8.33 -12.88 9.57
CA ALA A 510 -7.78 -11.73 8.87
C ALA A 510 -6.74 -11.03 9.75
N ILE A 511 -5.65 -10.55 9.15
CA ILE A 511 -4.57 -9.80 9.81
C ILE A 511 -4.33 -8.49 9.04
N ARG A 512 -4.11 -7.40 9.78
CA ARG A 512 -3.73 -6.09 9.25
C ARG A 512 -2.69 -5.46 10.16
N ALA A 513 -1.52 -5.11 9.64
CA ALA A 513 -0.51 -4.32 10.33
C ALA A 513 -0.16 -3.09 9.52
N VAL A 514 -0.01 -1.93 10.18
CA VAL A 514 0.37 -0.68 9.53
C VAL A 514 1.44 0.02 10.36
N VAL A 515 2.49 0.48 9.68
CA VAL A 515 3.49 1.40 10.23
C VAL A 515 3.45 2.67 9.38
N ALA A 516 3.04 3.76 10.00
CA ALA A 516 2.88 5.05 9.32
C ALA A 516 3.76 6.13 10.00
N PRO A 517 5.04 6.27 9.56
CA PRO A 517 6.02 7.26 10.03
C PRO A 517 5.45 8.64 10.32
N ASP A 518 4.75 9.23 9.36
CA ASP A 518 4.24 10.60 9.44
C ASP A 518 3.17 10.77 10.54
N SER A 519 2.45 9.70 10.87
CA SER A 519 1.42 9.69 11.91
C SER A 519 1.93 9.27 13.29
N GLY A 520 3.14 8.71 13.37
CA GLY A 520 3.69 8.23 14.64
C GLY A 520 3.07 6.95 15.18
N VAL A 521 2.45 6.11 14.34
CA VAL A 521 1.69 4.94 14.80
C VAL A 521 2.21 3.63 14.20
N ILE A 522 2.28 2.61 15.05
CA ILE A 522 2.37 1.21 14.69
C ILE A 522 1.06 0.56 15.15
N CYS A 523 0.36 -0.13 14.26
CA CYS A 523 -0.77 -0.96 14.64
C CYS A 523 -0.70 -2.36 14.02
N LEU A 524 -1.25 -3.33 14.74
CA LEU A 524 -1.42 -4.72 14.34
C LEU A 524 -2.78 -5.17 14.85
N GLU A 525 -3.63 -5.65 13.95
CA GLU A 525 -4.99 -6.07 14.22
C GLU A 525 -5.21 -7.45 13.60
N ALA A 526 -5.99 -8.29 14.28
CA ALA A 526 -6.40 -9.57 13.75
C ALA A 526 -7.84 -9.89 14.19
N ARG A 527 -8.60 -10.60 13.35
CA ARG A 527 -9.99 -10.97 13.64
C ARG A 527 -10.36 -12.31 13.03
N LEU A 528 -11.09 -13.13 13.77
CA LEU A 528 -11.79 -14.29 13.21
C LEU A 528 -12.95 -13.84 12.33
N THR A 529 -13.06 -14.39 11.12
CA THR A 529 -14.20 -14.10 10.23
C THR A 529 -15.44 -14.89 10.64
N GLU A 530 -16.60 -14.49 10.14
CA GLU A 530 -17.89 -15.13 10.45
C GLU A 530 -18.02 -16.57 9.94
N ASN A 531 -17.08 -16.98 9.08
CA ASN A 531 -16.97 -18.34 8.59
C ASN A 531 -16.48 -19.31 9.67
N SER A 532 -15.90 -18.82 10.77
CA SER A 532 -15.25 -19.65 11.78
C SER A 532 -16.24 -20.42 12.68
N TYR A 533 -16.01 -21.72 12.87
CA TYR A 533 -16.84 -22.61 13.69
C TYR A 533 -16.05 -23.83 14.22
N ILE A 534 -16.57 -24.48 15.28
CA ILE A 534 -15.99 -25.69 15.89
C ILE A 534 -17.05 -26.78 16.08
N LEU A 535 -16.74 -28.03 15.75
CA LEU A 535 -17.60 -29.22 15.69
C LEU A 535 -18.76 -29.15 14.68
N ARG A 536 -19.45 -28.01 14.59
CA ARG A 536 -20.65 -27.81 13.77
C ARG A 536 -20.74 -26.35 13.31
N ASN A 537 -21.35 -26.11 12.14
CA ASN A 537 -21.48 -24.77 11.56
C ASN A 537 -22.27 -23.76 12.43
N ASP A 538 -23.11 -24.25 13.33
CA ASP A 538 -23.92 -23.45 14.27
C ASP A 538 -23.16 -23.09 15.57
N PHE A 539 -22.04 -23.77 15.86
CA PHE A 539 -21.13 -23.41 16.94
C PHE A 539 -20.14 -22.38 16.39
N LYS A 540 -20.53 -21.12 16.46
CA LYS A 540 -19.74 -19.99 15.95
C LYS A 540 -18.70 -19.55 16.98
N ILE A 541 -17.50 -19.22 16.48
CA ILE A 541 -16.44 -18.58 17.23
C ILE A 541 -16.13 -17.21 16.62
N ARG A 542 -15.90 -16.22 17.48
CA ARG A 542 -15.54 -14.84 17.11
C ARG A 542 -14.46 -14.33 18.04
N GLY A 543 -13.78 -13.27 17.64
CA GLY A 543 -12.75 -12.64 18.46
C GLY A 543 -11.84 -11.75 17.64
N GLY A 544 -11.44 -10.65 18.25
CA GLY A 544 -10.48 -9.68 17.71
C GLY A 544 -9.27 -9.51 18.62
N PHE A 545 -8.16 -9.15 17.99
CA PHE A 545 -6.91 -8.77 18.62
C PHE A 545 -6.46 -7.42 18.04
N ALA A 546 -5.89 -6.57 18.88
CA ALA A 546 -5.29 -5.31 18.48
C ALA A 546 -4.06 -4.99 19.33
N PHE A 547 -3.01 -4.52 18.68
CA PHE A 547 -1.83 -3.91 19.28
C PHE A 547 -1.60 -2.56 18.62
N TYR A 548 -1.52 -1.50 19.41
CA TYR A 548 -1.22 -0.15 18.94
C TYR A 548 -0.09 0.43 19.78
N ALA A 549 0.85 1.12 19.15
CA ALA A 549 1.88 1.90 19.80
C ALA A 549 2.04 3.24 19.08
N TRP A 550 2.02 4.32 19.85
CA TRP A 550 2.20 5.68 19.36
C TRP A 550 3.59 6.16 19.77
N TYR A 551 4.47 6.44 18.82
CA TYR A 551 5.84 6.93 19.08
C TYR A 551 6.03 8.40 18.71
N SER A 552 5.07 9.04 18.03
CA SER A 552 5.04 10.48 17.80
C SER A 552 3.59 11.04 17.86
N GLY A 553 3.43 12.35 17.71
CA GLY A 553 2.13 13.03 17.81
C GLY A 553 1.65 13.20 19.26
N ILE A 554 0.37 13.53 19.43
CA ILE A 554 -0.23 13.86 20.74
C ILE A 554 -0.36 12.65 21.69
N HIS A 555 -0.12 11.44 21.20
CA HIS A 555 -0.20 10.20 22.00
C HIS A 555 1.17 9.51 22.13
N ALA A 556 2.26 10.20 21.79
CA ALA A 556 3.61 9.64 21.81
C ALA A 556 3.95 9.01 23.18
N GLY A 557 4.42 7.77 23.19
CA GLY A 557 4.75 6.99 24.38
C GLY A 557 3.60 6.10 24.90
N ASP A 558 2.39 6.22 24.34
CA ASP A 558 1.24 5.38 24.68
C ASP A 558 1.27 4.06 23.88
N PHE A 559 0.67 3.02 24.44
CA PHE A 559 0.51 1.73 23.77
C PHE A 559 -0.68 0.95 24.35
N VAL A 560 -1.18 -0.02 23.59
CA VAL A 560 -2.21 -0.95 24.07
C VAL A 560 -2.10 -2.28 23.35
N VAL A 561 -2.25 -3.37 24.10
CA VAL A 561 -2.51 -4.72 23.58
C VAL A 561 -3.90 -5.12 24.08
N SER A 562 -4.80 -5.54 23.20
CA SER A 562 -6.14 -6.01 23.57
C SER A 562 -6.53 -7.22 22.74
N LEU A 563 -7.01 -8.27 23.41
CA LEU A 563 -7.64 -9.45 22.84
C LEU A 563 -9.05 -9.51 23.41
N GLY A 564 -10.09 -9.41 22.59
CA GLY A 564 -11.46 -9.46 23.10
C GLY A 564 -11.96 -8.18 23.80
N GLY A 565 -11.19 -7.09 23.78
CA GLY A 565 -11.61 -5.82 24.37
C GLY A 565 -11.05 -5.59 25.78
N TYR A 566 -11.83 -4.91 26.64
CA TYR A 566 -11.37 -4.34 27.91
C TYR A 566 -12.30 -4.68 29.07
N HIS A 567 -11.84 -4.47 30.31
CA HIS A 567 -12.66 -4.61 31.50
C HIS A 567 -13.81 -3.58 31.52
N ASN A 568 -15.02 -3.96 31.95
CA ASN A 568 -16.21 -3.07 31.92
C ASN A 568 -16.05 -1.75 32.71
N LYS A 569 -15.26 -1.77 33.78
CA LYS A 569 -14.93 -0.55 34.57
C LYS A 569 -13.88 0.34 33.90
N PHE A 570 -13.16 -0.14 32.89
CA PHE A 570 -12.14 0.63 32.20
C PHE A 570 -12.79 1.57 31.18
N LYS A 571 -12.59 2.87 31.34
CA LYS A 571 -13.02 3.87 30.36
C LYS A 571 -12.01 3.91 29.23
N VAL A 572 -12.31 3.18 28.15
CA VAL A 572 -11.44 3.06 26.98
C VAL A 572 -11.21 4.44 26.35
N PRO A 573 -9.95 4.92 26.26
CA PRO A 573 -9.61 6.15 25.55
C PRO A 573 -10.12 6.17 24.10
N ALA A 574 -10.38 7.36 23.55
CA ALA A 574 -10.97 7.49 22.21
C ALA A 574 -10.06 6.96 21.08
N HIS A 575 -8.74 7.09 21.23
CA HIS A 575 -7.75 6.62 20.24
C HIS A 575 -7.46 5.12 20.35
N TYR A 576 -7.93 4.43 21.39
CA TYR A 576 -7.70 2.99 21.57
C TYR A 576 -8.61 2.16 20.64
N PRO A 577 -8.09 1.05 20.07
CA PRO A 577 -8.88 0.15 19.24
C PRO A 577 -9.93 -0.58 20.08
N ARG A 578 -10.99 -1.04 19.44
CA ARG A 578 -12.07 -1.82 20.06
C ARG A 578 -12.22 -3.18 19.38
N PRO A 579 -11.30 -4.13 19.63
CA PRO A 579 -11.41 -5.46 19.04
C PRO A 579 -12.68 -6.18 19.51
N GLU A 580 -13.25 -7.01 18.64
CA GLU A 580 -14.41 -7.84 18.97
C GLU A 580 -14.11 -8.79 20.14
N LEU A 581 -15.09 -8.97 21.03
CA LEU A 581 -15.00 -9.89 22.16
C LEU A 581 -14.68 -11.31 21.68
N VAL A 582 -13.75 -11.99 22.35
CA VAL A 582 -13.49 -13.40 22.05
C VAL A 582 -14.66 -14.18 22.63
N GLU A 583 -15.50 -14.73 21.77
CA GLU A 583 -16.73 -15.40 22.18
C GLU A 583 -16.99 -16.66 21.37
N PHE A 584 -17.71 -17.58 22.00
CA PHE A 584 -18.29 -18.71 21.32
C PHE A 584 -19.75 -18.87 21.73
N THR A 585 -20.59 -19.26 20.77
CA THR A 585 -22.01 -19.54 20.99
C THR A 585 -22.36 -20.88 20.36
N CYS A 586 -23.00 -21.75 21.14
CA CYS A 586 -23.42 -23.07 20.71
C CYS A 586 -24.84 -23.37 21.18
N LYS A 587 -25.69 -23.88 20.27
CA LYS A 587 -27.02 -24.40 20.60
C LYS A 587 -27.05 -25.91 20.46
N ILE A 588 -27.45 -26.61 21.50
CA ILE A 588 -27.60 -28.07 21.49
C ILE A 588 -29.11 -28.37 21.47
N GLY A 589 -29.61 -28.78 20.31
CA GLY A 589 -31.05 -28.89 20.05
C GLY A 589 -31.77 -27.55 20.19
N ASN A 590 -33.05 -27.59 20.59
CA ASN A 590 -33.87 -26.40 20.85
C ASN A 590 -33.92 -26.03 22.34
N THR A 591 -33.15 -26.72 23.18
CA THR A 591 -33.28 -26.65 24.64
C THR A 591 -32.06 -26.08 25.34
N VAL A 592 -30.84 -26.30 24.87
CA VAL A 592 -29.61 -25.83 25.54
C VAL A 592 -28.90 -24.79 24.70
N THR A 593 -28.53 -23.66 25.30
CA THR A 593 -27.66 -22.63 24.73
C THR A 593 -26.43 -22.44 25.64
N ILE A 594 -25.23 -22.51 25.07
CA ILE A 594 -23.96 -22.31 25.76
C ILE A 594 -23.27 -21.12 25.11
N ASN A 595 -23.00 -20.08 25.90
CA ASN A 595 -22.26 -18.90 25.48
C ASN A 595 -21.05 -18.74 26.39
N GLY A 596 -19.86 -18.57 25.82
CA GLY A 596 -18.67 -18.22 26.58
C GLY A 596 -17.97 -17.03 25.96
N SER A 597 -17.35 -16.20 26.78
CA SER A 597 -16.60 -15.03 26.35
C SER A 597 -15.37 -14.80 27.20
N CYS A 598 -14.30 -14.25 26.62
CA CYS A 598 -13.14 -13.78 27.36
C CYS A 598 -12.52 -12.54 26.72
N TYR A 599 -11.76 -11.80 27.51
CA TYR A 599 -10.97 -10.65 27.08
C TYR A 599 -9.67 -10.54 27.87
N PHE A 600 -8.72 -9.81 27.30
CA PHE A 600 -7.45 -9.42 27.88
C PHE A 600 -7.07 -8.04 27.34
N ALA A 601 -6.60 -7.14 28.20
CA ALA A 601 -6.05 -5.86 27.79
C ALA A 601 -4.83 -5.47 28.64
N LEU A 602 -3.88 -4.80 28.01
CA LEU A 602 -2.66 -4.29 28.62
C LEU A 602 -2.42 -2.87 28.08
N CYS A 603 -2.29 -1.92 29.00
CA CYS A 603 -1.99 -0.51 28.73
C CYS A 603 -1.01 0.04 29.79
N PRO A 604 -0.47 1.27 29.66
CA PRO A 604 0.52 1.81 30.59
C PRO A 604 0.07 1.80 32.06
N SER A 605 -1.23 1.94 32.32
CA SER A 605 -1.76 2.03 33.68
C SER A 605 -2.25 0.69 34.27
N ALA A 606 -2.58 -0.30 33.45
CA ALA A 606 -3.23 -1.53 33.92
C ALA A 606 -3.11 -2.74 32.98
N ILE A 607 -3.19 -3.92 33.59
CA ILE A 607 -3.49 -5.19 32.94
C ILE A 607 -4.87 -5.69 33.38
N MET A 608 -5.62 -6.19 32.43
CA MET A 608 -7.02 -6.58 32.58
C MET A 608 -7.21 -7.94 31.93
N ALA A 609 -7.96 -8.82 32.56
CA ALA A 609 -8.32 -10.10 31.98
C ALA A 609 -9.66 -10.55 32.55
N GLY A 610 -10.45 -11.25 31.77
CA GLY A 610 -11.66 -11.85 32.33
C GLY A 610 -12.40 -12.71 31.34
N GLY A 611 -13.42 -13.39 31.84
CA GLY A 611 -14.30 -14.20 31.04
C GLY A 611 -15.56 -14.60 31.78
N GLN A 612 -16.51 -15.11 31.00
CA GLN A 612 -17.82 -15.54 31.46
C GLN A 612 -18.25 -16.76 30.66
N LEU A 613 -18.94 -17.68 31.34
CA LEU A 613 -19.60 -18.85 30.77
C LEU A 613 -21.06 -18.82 31.22
N ASN A 614 -21.98 -18.87 30.26
CA ASN A 614 -23.42 -18.91 30.47
C ASN A 614 -23.99 -20.16 29.78
N ILE A 615 -24.66 -21.02 30.54
CA ILE A 615 -25.38 -22.19 30.04
C ILE A 615 -26.85 -22.01 30.40
N ILE A 616 -27.73 -22.05 29.40
CA ILE A 616 -29.17 -21.90 29.58
C ILE A 616 -29.85 -23.15 29.04
N PHE A 617 -30.61 -23.83 29.89
CA PHE A 617 -31.53 -24.90 29.50
C PHE A 617 -32.97 -24.38 29.54
N GLN A 618 -33.74 -24.60 28.49
CA GLN A 618 -35.15 -24.26 28.43
C GLN A 618 -35.93 -25.36 27.72
N SER A 619 -36.90 -25.95 28.41
CA SER A 619 -37.80 -26.97 27.85
C SER A 619 -39.21 -26.79 28.42
N GLY A 620 -40.17 -26.47 27.54
CA GLY A 620 -41.54 -26.16 27.94
C GLY A 620 -41.61 -25.03 28.97
N SER A 621 -42.15 -25.35 30.15
CA SER A 621 -42.30 -24.43 31.29
C SER A 621 -41.04 -24.28 32.15
N ILE A 622 -40.01 -25.11 31.95
CA ILE A 622 -38.81 -25.15 32.79
C ILE A 622 -37.69 -24.37 32.11
N LYS A 623 -37.06 -23.46 32.86
CA LYS A 623 -35.83 -22.76 32.47
C LYS A 623 -34.80 -22.90 33.58
N ALA A 624 -33.63 -23.45 33.29
CA ALA A 624 -32.49 -23.50 34.20
C ALA A 624 -31.31 -22.73 33.60
N TRP A 625 -30.49 -22.11 34.44
CA TRP A 625 -29.29 -21.41 34.00
C TRP A 625 -28.13 -21.66 34.94
N PHE A 626 -26.93 -21.61 34.37
CA PHE A 626 -25.65 -21.64 35.06
C PHE A 626 -24.80 -20.50 34.49
N THR A 627 -24.30 -19.63 35.35
CA THR A 627 -23.41 -18.54 34.99
C THR A 627 -22.17 -18.61 35.85
N ALA A 628 -20.99 -18.62 35.25
CA ALA A 628 -19.72 -18.48 35.94
C ALA A 628 -18.92 -17.35 35.30
N TYR A 629 -18.25 -16.51 36.09
CA TYR A 629 -17.44 -15.42 35.57
C TYR A 629 -16.26 -15.13 36.48
N ALA A 630 -15.20 -14.58 35.88
CA ALA A 630 -14.02 -14.10 36.57
C ALA A 630 -13.48 -12.87 35.84
N HIS A 631 -13.34 -11.74 36.52
CA HIS A 631 -12.81 -10.49 35.98
C HIS A 631 -11.71 -9.97 36.88
N PHE A 632 -10.57 -9.63 36.28
CA PHE A 632 -9.37 -9.13 36.93
C PHE A 632 -9.02 -7.76 36.36
N LEU A 633 -8.67 -6.84 37.26
CA LEU A 633 -8.11 -5.54 36.94
C LEU A 633 -6.92 -5.31 37.88
N ILE A 634 -5.73 -5.18 37.32
CA ILE A 634 -4.48 -5.05 38.07
C ILE A 634 -3.73 -3.82 37.56
N GLN A 635 -3.28 -2.95 38.46
CA GLN A 635 -2.48 -1.76 38.18
C GLN A 635 -1.03 -2.00 38.61
N TRP A 636 -0.07 -1.52 37.81
CA TRP A 636 1.34 -1.94 37.86
C TRP A 636 2.10 -1.54 39.13
N LYS A 637 2.28 -0.25 39.39
CA LYS A 637 2.86 0.25 40.66
C LYS A 637 2.32 1.66 41.00
N PRO A 638 1.96 1.94 42.26
CA PRO A 638 1.93 0.97 43.35
C PRO A 638 0.83 -0.07 43.11
N VAL A 639 1.14 -1.35 43.37
CA VAL A 639 0.31 -2.48 42.94
C VAL A 639 -1.07 -2.34 43.56
N TYR A 640 -2.10 -2.40 42.73
CA TYR A 640 -3.48 -2.56 43.17
C TYR A 640 -4.13 -3.61 42.29
N TYR A 641 -4.93 -4.49 42.86
CA TYR A 641 -5.72 -5.43 42.10
C TYR A 641 -7.14 -5.54 42.63
N GLU A 642 -8.08 -5.76 41.72
CA GLU A 642 -9.45 -6.18 42.00
C GLU A 642 -9.75 -7.43 41.17
N ALA A 643 -10.30 -8.46 41.81
CA ALA A 643 -10.82 -9.64 41.15
C ALA A 643 -12.28 -9.87 41.55
N LEU A 644 -13.15 -10.06 40.56
CA LEU A 644 -14.56 -10.41 40.73
C LEU A 644 -14.77 -11.80 40.19
N ILE A 645 -15.09 -12.75 41.07
CA ILE A 645 -15.30 -14.16 40.71
C ILE A 645 -16.68 -14.55 41.20
N GLY A 646 -17.52 -15.08 40.32
CA GLY A 646 -18.88 -15.45 40.69
C GLY A 646 -19.38 -16.69 39.99
N VAL A 647 -20.28 -17.39 40.67
CA VAL A 647 -21.07 -18.49 40.12
C VAL A 647 -22.53 -18.32 40.54
N SER A 648 -23.46 -18.51 39.60
CA SER A 648 -24.90 -18.53 39.84
C SER A 648 -25.52 -19.73 39.14
N ILE A 649 -26.41 -20.40 39.85
CA ILE A 649 -27.20 -21.54 39.37
C ILE A 649 -28.65 -21.28 39.73
N GLY A 650 -29.55 -21.29 38.75
CA GLY A 650 -30.95 -21.05 39.00
C GLY A 650 -31.89 -21.90 38.17
N VAL A 651 -33.12 -22.03 38.66
CA VAL A 651 -34.21 -22.71 37.98
C VAL A 651 -35.49 -21.88 38.12
N ALA A 652 -36.26 -21.80 37.04
CA ALA A 652 -37.55 -21.15 36.98
C ALA A 652 -38.58 -22.09 36.34
N LEU A 653 -39.79 -22.10 36.91
CA LEU A 653 -40.94 -22.86 36.45
C LEU A 653 -42.08 -21.88 36.13
N ARG A 654 -42.55 -21.89 34.88
CA ARG A 654 -43.74 -21.14 34.44
C ARG A 654 -44.97 -22.02 34.57
N LEU A 655 -45.85 -21.70 35.51
CA LEU A 655 -47.13 -22.38 35.70
C LEU A 655 -48.22 -21.64 34.93
N ASN A 656 -48.81 -22.31 33.94
CA ASN A 656 -50.00 -21.83 33.21
C ASN A 656 -51.24 -22.55 33.73
N LEU A 657 -51.99 -21.92 34.62
CA LEU A 657 -53.26 -22.41 35.17
C LEU A 657 -54.43 -21.61 34.55
N GLY A 658 -54.63 -21.74 33.23
CA GLY A 658 -55.70 -21.06 32.50
C GLY A 658 -55.56 -19.53 32.48
N VAL A 659 -56.26 -18.83 33.39
CA VAL A 659 -56.25 -17.35 33.52
C VAL A 659 -55.08 -16.83 34.36
N ILE A 660 -54.44 -17.69 35.16
CA ILE A 660 -53.34 -17.32 36.07
C ILE A 660 -52.02 -17.82 35.50
N ARG A 661 -51.08 -16.89 35.25
CA ARG A 661 -49.69 -17.18 34.86
C ARG A 661 -48.77 -16.82 36.02
N THR A 662 -48.16 -17.83 36.65
CA THR A 662 -47.24 -17.62 37.79
C THR A 662 -45.87 -18.16 37.46
N ASN A 663 -44.83 -17.40 37.79
CA ASN A 663 -43.43 -17.81 37.64
C ASN A 663 -42.84 -18.04 39.03
N ILE A 664 -42.38 -19.26 39.30
CA ILE A 664 -41.63 -19.60 40.52
C ILE A 664 -40.17 -19.74 40.12
N SER A 665 -39.26 -19.07 40.81
CA SER A 665 -37.82 -19.18 40.57
C SER A 665 -37.04 -19.31 41.87
N ALA A 666 -35.98 -20.13 41.84
CA ALA A 666 -34.99 -20.24 42.91
C ALA A 666 -33.60 -20.11 42.30
N GLU A 667 -32.71 -19.38 42.97
CA GLU A 667 -31.34 -19.12 42.55
C GLU A 667 -30.38 -19.32 43.73
N LEU A 668 -29.25 -19.97 43.46
CA LEU A 668 -28.11 -20.10 44.34
C LEU A 668 -26.92 -19.38 43.68
N SER A 669 -26.41 -18.33 44.30
CA SER A 669 -25.23 -17.61 43.81
C SER A 669 -24.17 -17.43 44.90
N ALA A 670 -22.91 -17.38 44.48
CA ALA A 670 -21.77 -17.02 45.31
C ALA A 670 -20.86 -16.09 44.51
N ASP A 671 -20.65 -14.87 45.01
CA ASP A 671 -19.86 -13.82 44.39
C ASP A 671 -18.73 -13.40 45.35
N ALA A 672 -17.49 -13.56 44.94
CA ALA A 672 -16.30 -13.15 45.67
C ALA A 672 -15.68 -11.91 45.01
N LYS A 673 -15.60 -10.81 45.75
CA LYS A 673 -14.82 -9.63 45.40
C LYS A 673 -13.53 -9.64 46.20
N LEU A 674 -12.40 -9.84 45.52
CA LEU A 674 -11.06 -9.82 46.09
C LEU A 674 -10.36 -8.51 45.72
N PHE A 675 -9.63 -7.92 46.65
CA PHE A 675 -8.83 -6.72 46.41
C PHE A 675 -7.58 -6.71 47.29
N GLY A 676 -6.55 -5.96 46.89
CA GLY A 676 -5.32 -5.83 47.68
C GLY A 676 -4.26 -4.97 47.00
N PRO A 677 -3.03 -4.89 47.57
CA PRO A 677 -2.53 -5.55 48.79
C PRO A 677 -2.81 -4.77 50.11
N PRO A 678 -2.83 -5.44 51.30
CA PRO A 678 -2.83 -6.89 51.49
C PRO A 678 -4.12 -7.53 50.95
N LEU A 679 -4.12 -8.86 50.73
CA LEU A 679 -5.30 -9.57 50.21
C LEU A 679 -6.46 -9.46 51.19
N ALA A 680 -7.58 -8.92 50.71
CA ALA A 680 -8.84 -8.83 51.41
C ALA A 680 -10.01 -9.05 50.45
N GLY A 681 -11.21 -9.25 50.99
CA GLY A 681 -12.35 -9.49 50.13
C GLY A 681 -13.69 -9.60 50.84
N GLU A 682 -14.73 -9.62 50.02
CA GLU A 682 -16.12 -9.80 50.41
C GLU A 682 -16.72 -10.95 49.60
N VAL A 683 -17.26 -11.96 50.27
CA VAL A 683 -17.97 -13.08 49.65
C VAL A 683 -19.46 -12.93 49.95
N ARG A 684 -20.27 -12.74 48.92
CA ARG A 684 -21.72 -12.68 49.00
C ARG A 684 -22.30 -14.02 48.55
N VAL A 685 -23.07 -14.67 49.42
CA VAL A 685 -23.78 -15.91 49.10
C VAL A 685 -25.28 -15.63 49.13
N SER A 686 -25.98 -15.97 48.05
CA SER A 686 -27.44 -15.84 47.93
C SER A 686 -28.06 -17.21 47.75
N VAL A 687 -28.97 -17.60 48.64
CA VAL A 687 -29.71 -18.86 48.60
C VAL A 687 -31.21 -18.54 48.59
N ALA A 688 -31.80 -18.55 47.40
CA ALA A 688 -33.21 -18.21 47.15
C ALA A 688 -33.61 -16.83 47.71
N VAL A 689 -34.16 -16.77 48.93
CA VAL A 689 -34.66 -15.53 49.57
C VAL A 689 -33.66 -14.93 50.57
N VAL A 690 -32.62 -15.68 50.95
CA VAL A 690 -31.65 -15.27 51.98
C VAL A 690 -30.31 -14.95 51.33
N THR A 691 -29.78 -13.77 51.63
CA THR A 691 -28.44 -13.35 51.18
C THR A 691 -27.61 -12.94 52.39
N PHE A 692 -26.37 -13.43 52.48
CA PHE A 692 -25.41 -13.01 53.50
C PHE A 692 -24.04 -12.68 52.89
N THR A 693 -23.27 -11.81 53.56
CA THR A 693 -21.95 -11.36 53.11
C THR A 693 -20.90 -11.62 54.19
N ILE A 694 -19.85 -12.35 53.83
CA ILE A 694 -18.69 -12.65 54.66
C ILE A 694 -17.55 -11.74 54.22
N LYS A 695 -16.99 -10.94 55.12
CA LYS A 695 -15.81 -10.11 54.86
C LYS A 695 -14.57 -10.74 55.48
N PHE A 696 -13.44 -10.72 54.80
CA PHE A 696 -12.16 -11.24 55.30
C PHE A 696 -10.97 -10.38 54.85
N GLY A 697 -9.86 -10.50 55.57
CA GLY A 697 -8.64 -9.71 55.33
C GLY A 697 -8.72 -8.30 55.95
N GLU A 698 -7.61 -7.56 55.85
CA GLU A 698 -7.53 -6.19 56.35
C GLU A 698 -8.25 -5.21 55.40
N PRO A 699 -8.85 -4.12 55.91
CA PRO A 699 -9.38 -3.08 55.04
C PRO A 699 -8.30 -2.55 54.09
N SER A 700 -8.64 -2.33 52.81
CA SER A 700 -7.70 -1.92 51.76
C SER A 700 -6.80 -0.76 52.21
N GLN A 701 -5.54 -1.05 52.53
CA GLN A 701 -4.54 -0.04 52.82
C GLN A 701 -4.06 0.60 51.51
N ALA A 702 -3.59 1.85 51.56
CA ALA A 702 -2.89 2.43 50.42
C ALA A 702 -1.59 1.64 50.21
N PRO A 703 -1.29 1.19 48.99
CA PRO A 703 -0.06 0.45 48.76
C PRO A 703 1.14 1.35 49.11
N THR A 704 2.14 0.79 49.80
CA THR A 704 3.30 1.53 50.27
C THR A 704 4.03 2.16 49.10
N ALA A 705 4.32 3.46 49.20
CA ALA A 705 5.08 4.19 48.21
C ALA A 705 6.48 3.58 48.00
N LEU A 706 6.93 3.53 46.75
CA LEU A 706 8.31 3.17 46.41
C LEU A 706 9.29 4.23 46.91
N VAL A 707 10.54 3.81 47.08
CA VAL A 707 11.67 4.72 47.31
C VAL A 707 12.48 4.86 46.02
N TRP A 708 13.27 5.93 45.89
CA TRP A 708 14.05 6.20 44.66
C TRP A 708 14.98 5.04 44.31
N GLU A 709 15.81 4.66 45.29
CA GLU A 709 16.70 3.50 45.23
C GLU A 709 16.54 2.66 46.49
N SER A 710 16.65 1.35 46.33
CA SER A 710 16.67 0.38 47.42
C SER A 710 17.48 -0.84 47.01
N THR A 711 18.03 -1.55 48.00
CA THR A 711 18.62 -2.88 47.81
C THR A 711 17.57 -3.94 47.49
N ASP A 712 16.31 -3.69 47.85
CA ASP A 712 15.16 -4.50 47.45
C ASP A 712 14.59 -3.95 46.13
N VAL A 713 14.83 -4.67 45.03
CA VAL A 713 14.44 -4.26 43.67
C VAL A 713 12.94 -3.97 43.57
N ASP A 714 12.11 -4.67 44.35
CA ASP A 714 10.66 -4.48 44.32
C ASP A 714 10.21 -3.13 44.90
N LYS A 715 11.04 -2.54 45.79
CA LYS A 715 10.82 -1.25 46.44
C LYS A 715 11.54 -0.08 45.74
N SER A 716 12.45 -0.37 44.81
CA SER A 716 13.27 0.60 44.10
C SER A 716 12.57 1.12 42.83
N PHE A 717 12.30 2.42 42.78
CA PHE A 717 11.73 3.08 41.59
C PHE A 717 12.73 3.09 40.42
N ALA A 718 13.98 3.50 40.67
CA ALA A 718 15.00 3.63 39.63
C ALA A 718 15.29 2.27 38.96
N ALA A 719 15.47 1.21 39.75
CA ALA A 719 15.72 -0.13 39.22
C ALA A 719 14.51 -0.74 38.48
N SER A 720 13.28 -0.35 38.84
CA SER A 720 12.06 -0.86 38.22
C SER A 720 11.69 -0.16 36.91
N PHE A 721 11.98 1.14 36.78
CA PHE A 721 11.38 1.99 35.73
C PHE A 721 12.36 2.79 34.88
N LEU A 722 13.61 2.95 35.29
CA LEU A 722 14.56 3.80 34.59
C LEU A 722 15.59 2.97 33.80
N PRO A 723 15.98 3.43 32.60
CA PRO A 723 17.08 2.81 31.85
C PRO A 723 18.43 3.04 32.58
N PRO A 724 19.46 2.23 32.29
CA PRO A 724 20.79 2.40 32.89
C PRO A 724 21.44 3.74 32.55
N THR A 725 21.11 4.32 31.39
CA THR A 725 21.58 5.63 30.96
C THR A 725 20.43 6.62 30.98
N LEU A 726 20.49 7.61 31.87
CA LEU A 726 19.40 8.57 32.09
C LEU A 726 19.43 9.75 31.12
N VAL A 727 20.60 10.14 30.63
CA VAL A 727 20.79 11.27 29.71
C VAL A 727 21.56 10.80 28.50
N THR A 728 21.06 11.13 27.32
CA THR A 728 21.69 10.81 26.04
C THR A 728 21.95 12.08 25.26
N ILE A 729 23.08 12.11 24.54
CA ILE A 729 23.48 13.22 23.66
C ILE A 729 23.73 12.60 22.29
N ALA A 730 23.02 13.08 21.27
CA ALA A 730 23.16 12.60 19.90
C ALA A 730 23.40 13.76 18.94
N ILE A 731 24.36 13.59 18.03
CA ILE A 731 24.52 14.46 16.86
C ILE A 731 23.51 13.98 15.81
N THR A 732 22.50 14.80 15.53
CA THR A 732 21.40 14.45 14.62
C THR A 732 21.56 15.04 13.22
N ASP A 733 22.39 16.09 13.08
CA ASP A 733 22.81 16.65 11.79
C ASP A 733 24.21 17.27 11.92
N GLY A 734 24.91 17.39 10.79
CA GLY A 734 26.21 18.04 10.70
C GLY A 734 27.41 17.14 11.03
N MET A 735 27.25 15.83 11.23
CA MET A 735 28.40 14.94 11.43
C MET A 735 29.20 14.75 10.13
N VAL A 736 30.50 15.08 10.16
CA VAL A 736 31.41 14.95 9.01
C VAL A 736 32.25 13.68 9.14
N LYS A 737 32.82 13.45 10.33
CA LYS A 737 33.69 12.30 10.59
C LYS A 737 33.76 12.00 12.08
N GLU A 738 33.86 10.72 12.43
CA GLU A 738 34.24 10.28 13.77
C GLU A 738 35.72 9.87 13.78
N ILE A 739 36.47 10.36 14.77
CA ILE A 739 37.87 10.01 15.00
C ILE A 739 37.92 9.24 16.32
N GLN A 740 38.14 7.92 16.23
CA GLN A 740 38.36 7.09 17.40
C GLN A 740 39.77 7.32 17.93
N GLN A 741 39.87 7.88 19.13
CA GLN A 741 41.12 7.97 19.89
C GLN A 741 40.84 7.36 21.27
N ASP A 742 41.59 6.35 21.67
CA ASP A 742 41.46 5.79 23.03
C ASP A 742 41.98 6.84 24.03
N PRO A 743 41.19 7.37 24.99
CA PRO A 743 39.92 6.86 25.53
C PRO A 743 38.65 7.68 25.19
N LYS A 744 38.67 8.58 24.21
CA LYS A 744 37.53 9.43 23.81
C LYS A 744 37.37 9.55 22.29
N ASN A 745 36.16 9.28 21.80
CA ASN A 745 35.79 9.57 20.41
C ASN A 745 35.69 11.09 20.20
N THR A 746 36.36 11.59 19.16
CA THR A 746 36.25 12.99 18.74
C THR A 746 35.37 13.06 17.50
N PHE A 747 34.25 13.76 17.60
CA PHE A 747 33.34 13.97 16.48
C PHE A 747 33.66 15.28 15.78
N VAL A 748 34.00 15.19 14.50
CA VAL A 748 34.19 16.35 13.62
C VAL A 748 32.84 16.67 12.99
N VAL A 749 32.37 17.90 13.21
CA VAL A 749 31.05 18.37 12.80
C VAL A 749 31.14 19.64 11.97
N SER A 750 30.18 19.85 11.07
CA SER A 750 30.03 21.08 10.29
C SER A 750 29.46 22.19 11.17
N ALA A 751 30.17 23.31 11.26
CA ALA A 751 29.77 24.48 12.05
C ALA A 751 28.47 25.16 11.58
N GLN A 752 27.96 24.84 10.39
CA GLN A 752 26.73 25.42 9.82
C GLN A 752 25.51 24.50 9.90
N LYS A 753 25.71 23.20 10.20
CA LYS A 753 24.64 22.19 10.21
C LYS A 753 24.55 21.42 11.52
N LEU A 754 25.44 21.70 12.47
CA LEU A 754 25.46 21.00 13.74
C LEU A 754 24.09 21.11 14.42
N THR A 755 23.50 19.95 14.70
CA THR A 755 22.31 19.79 15.54
C THR A 755 22.58 18.70 16.58
N LEU A 756 22.61 19.08 17.84
CA LEU A 756 22.72 18.20 19.00
C LEU A 756 21.35 18.04 19.65
N ASN A 757 20.96 16.80 19.94
CA ASN A 757 19.75 16.49 20.67
C ASN A 757 20.12 15.84 22.01
N LEU A 758 19.76 16.49 23.11
CA LEU A 758 19.96 16.03 24.48
C LEU A 758 18.61 15.56 25.03
N GLN A 759 18.53 14.31 25.48
CA GLN A 759 17.29 13.72 25.97
C GLN A 759 17.47 13.12 27.37
N SER A 760 16.49 13.35 28.24
CA SER A 760 16.40 12.75 29.57
C SER A 760 15.30 11.69 29.65
N ALA A 761 15.62 10.58 30.33
CA ALA A 761 14.66 9.53 30.67
C ALA A 761 13.65 10.00 31.74
N ILE A 762 14.09 10.89 32.64
CA ILE A 762 13.27 11.50 33.68
C ILE A 762 12.76 12.85 33.14
N PRO A 763 11.45 13.16 33.26
CA PRO A 763 10.95 14.46 32.86
C PRO A 763 11.60 15.58 33.70
N LEU A 764 11.94 16.67 33.02
CA LEU A 764 12.74 17.76 33.58
C LEU A 764 11.81 18.87 34.07
N THR A 765 12.20 19.50 35.17
CA THR A 765 11.53 20.72 35.67
C THR A 765 12.23 21.99 35.20
N ALA A 766 13.53 21.93 34.88
CA ALA A 766 14.28 23.04 34.32
C ALA A 766 15.50 22.55 33.54
N ILE A 767 15.95 23.38 32.59
CA ILE A 767 17.21 23.20 31.87
C ILE A 767 17.99 24.50 31.99
N THR A 768 19.26 24.39 32.39
CA THR A 768 20.19 25.52 32.45
C THR A 768 21.30 25.31 31.44
N VAL A 769 21.61 26.37 30.69
CA VAL A 769 22.75 26.39 29.78
C VAL A 769 23.66 27.53 30.22
N ASN A 770 24.97 27.30 30.24
CA ASN A 770 25.95 28.32 30.63
C ASN A 770 26.12 29.46 29.59
N VAL A 771 25.39 29.39 28.46
CA VAL A 771 25.48 30.34 27.35
C VAL A 771 24.13 31.05 27.21
N ASN A 772 24.17 32.39 27.13
CA ASN A 772 23.01 33.28 27.13
C ASN A 772 22.18 33.17 28.42
N ASN A 773 22.16 34.23 29.23
CA ASN A 773 21.27 34.39 30.40
C ASN A 773 19.77 34.47 30.04
N LEU A 774 19.35 33.90 28.90
CA LEU A 774 17.95 33.85 28.49
C LEU A 774 17.22 32.78 29.32
N PRO A 775 16.14 33.15 30.04
CA PRO A 775 15.36 32.18 30.78
C PRO A 775 14.62 31.27 29.77
N LEU A 776 15.06 30.02 29.67
CA LEU A 776 14.33 28.98 28.95
C LEU A 776 13.09 28.63 29.77
N VAL A 777 11.92 29.13 29.36
CA VAL A 777 10.65 28.88 30.05
C VAL A 777 10.13 27.48 29.69
N PRO A 778 10.03 26.55 30.65
CA PRO A 778 9.49 25.23 30.40
C PRO A 778 8.04 25.30 29.89
N PRO A 779 7.63 24.40 28.98
CA PRO A 779 6.23 24.25 28.62
C PRO A 779 5.39 23.82 29.84
N GLN A 780 4.14 24.27 29.89
CA GLN A 780 3.19 23.86 30.94
C GLN A 780 2.66 22.45 30.63
N PRO A 781 2.85 21.47 31.53
CA PRO A 781 2.27 20.14 31.37
C PRO A 781 0.75 20.20 31.31
N THR A 782 0.12 19.34 30.52
CA THR A 782 -1.34 19.28 30.38
C THR A 782 -1.90 17.87 30.37
N ILE A 783 -3.10 17.68 30.92
CA ILE A 783 -3.91 16.45 30.78
C ILE A 783 -5.23 16.85 30.12
N ALA A 784 -5.57 16.23 28.99
CA ALA A 784 -6.76 16.57 28.20
C ALA A 784 -6.90 18.09 27.93
N GLY A 785 -5.78 18.76 27.63
CA GLY A 785 -5.71 20.19 27.35
C GLY A 785 -5.83 21.12 28.58
N LYS A 786 -5.88 20.58 29.80
CA LYS A 786 -5.91 21.37 31.05
C LYS A 786 -4.55 21.35 31.74
N PRO A 787 -4.12 22.45 32.40
CA PRO A 787 -2.86 22.47 33.15
C PRO A 787 -2.77 21.33 34.17
N ALA A 788 -1.60 20.70 34.23
CA ALA A 788 -1.28 19.61 35.14
C ALA A 788 0.08 19.86 35.81
N GLU A 789 0.28 19.23 36.97
CA GLU A 789 1.57 19.23 37.66
C GLU A 789 2.19 17.84 37.63
N LEU A 790 3.52 17.80 37.71
CA LEU A 790 4.30 16.57 37.68
C LEU A 790 4.60 16.08 39.09
N GLY A 791 4.54 14.78 39.26
CA GLY A 791 4.92 14.07 40.48
C GLY A 791 5.68 12.78 40.14
N VAL A 792 5.93 11.97 41.16
CA VAL A 792 6.40 10.59 40.99
C VAL A 792 5.37 9.69 41.65
N ARG A 793 4.37 9.28 40.87
CA ARG A 793 3.17 8.60 41.38
C ARG A 793 3.49 7.30 42.14
N PRO A 794 4.39 6.42 41.66
CA PRO A 794 4.77 5.21 42.41
C PRO A 794 5.42 5.49 43.76
N MET A 795 6.04 6.67 43.93
CA MET A 795 6.66 7.12 45.18
C MET A 795 5.73 7.99 46.03
N GLY A 796 4.47 8.20 45.61
CA GLY A 796 3.53 9.09 46.30
C GLY A 796 4.02 10.55 46.37
N LYS A 797 4.93 10.97 45.48
CA LYS A 797 5.46 12.33 45.45
C LYS A 797 4.57 13.20 44.56
N THR A 798 4.03 14.27 45.12
CA THR A 798 3.19 15.23 44.40
C THR A 798 4.01 16.27 43.63
N SER A 799 5.31 16.36 43.89
CA SER A 799 6.26 17.24 43.20
C SER A 799 7.69 16.68 43.29
N TYR A 800 8.56 17.13 42.40
CA TYR A 800 9.99 16.84 42.40
C TYR A 800 10.77 17.96 41.69
N HIS A 801 12.10 17.94 41.83
CA HIS A 801 13.01 18.77 41.03
C HIS A 801 13.90 17.87 40.18
N SER A 802 13.95 18.13 38.89
CA SER A 802 14.83 17.44 37.95
C SER A 802 15.44 18.48 37.00
N THR A 803 16.72 18.77 37.17
CA THR A 803 17.41 19.84 36.45
C THR A 803 18.49 19.25 35.56
N MET A 804 18.54 19.65 34.29
CA MET A 804 19.62 19.32 33.38
C MET A 804 20.50 20.56 33.17
N GLU A 805 21.78 20.43 33.52
CA GLU A 805 22.78 21.47 33.29
C GLU A 805 23.60 21.13 32.05
N VAL A 806 23.67 22.07 31.12
CA VAL A 806 24.43 21.94 29.87
C VAL A 806 25.56 22.97 29.89
N VAL A 807 26.79 22.46 29.87
CA VAL A 807 28.01 23.27 29.87
C VAL A 807 28.68 23.15 28.50
N LEU A 808 28.77 24.27 27.80
CA LEU A 808 29.52 24.43 26.56
C LEU A 808 30.83 25.17 26.88
N SER A 809 31.96 24.53 26.63
CA SER A 809 33.30 25.12 26.87
C SER A 809 34.17 25.02 25.62
N PRO A 810 34.88 26.09 25.23
CA PRO A 810 35.82 26.05 24.12
C PRO A 810 37.01 25.13 24.44
N LEU A 811 37.65 24.58 23.40
CA LEU A 811 38.90 23.84 23.56
C LEU A 811 40.06 24.85 23.64
N GLY A 812 40.36 25.39 24.83
CA GLY A 812 41.40 26.40 25.06
C GLY A 812 41.09 27.33 26.23
N ASP A 813 41.71 28.51 26.25
CA ASP A 813 41.40 29.55 27.24
C ASP A 813 39.97 30.09 27.03
N ASP A 814 39.21 30.17 28.12
CA ASP A 814 37.85 30.70 28.13
C ASP A 814 37.90 32.24 28.00
N THR A 815 37.72 32.73 26.78
CA THR A 815 37.73 34.16 26.47
C THR A 815 36.30 34.68 26.28
N THR A 816 36.06 35.97 26.57
CA THR A 816 34.77 36.65 26.32
C THR A 816 34.30 36.53 24.86
N GLU A 817 35.23 36.36 23.92
CA GLU A 817 34.94 36.11 22.50
C GLU A 817 34.31 34.74 22.24
N SER A 818 34.68 33.72 23.02
CA SER A 818 34.15 32.36 22.92
C SER A 818 32.68 32.29 23.37
N GLU A 819 32.35 32.97 24.46
CA GLU A 819 30.96 33.16 24.92
C GLU A 819 30.13 33.93 23.89
N HIS A 820 30.69 35.00 23.31
CA HIS A 820 30.03 35.76 22.25
C HIS A 820 29.76 34.90 21.01
N TYR A 821 30.70 34.04 20.62
CA TYR A 821 30.50 33.10 19.50
C TYR A 821 29.34 32.13 19.76
N LEU A 822 29.32 31.49 20.93
CA LEU A 822 28.25 30.54 21.29
C LEU A 822 26.88 31.23 21.31
N SER A 823 26.80 32.46 21.85
CA SER A 823 25.56 33.24 21.89
C SER A 823 25.05 33.68 20.50
N GLN A 824 25.96 34.02 19.60
CA GLN A 824 25.65 34.53 18.29
C GLN A 824 25.18 33.42 17.35
N PHE A 825 25.81 32.24 17.39
CA PHE A 825 25.65 31.21 16.37
C PHE A 825 24.82 29.99 16.79
N LEU A 826 24.51 29.81 18.08
CA LEU A 826 23.69 28.68 18.54
C LEU A 826 22.28 29.11 18.94
N GLU A 827 21.32 28.25 18.62
CA GLU A 827 19.92 28.35 19.02
C GLU A 827 19.58 27.15 19.92
N PHE A 828 18.85 27.42 21.00
CA PHE A 828 18.48 26.46 22.03
C PHE A 828 16.97 26.27 22.01
N ASN A 829 16.51 25.06 21.70
CA ASN A 829 15.09 24.71 21.65
C ASN A 829 14.75 23.67 22.70
N LEU A 830 13.85 24.00 23.61
CA LEU A 830 13.34 23.04 24.59
C LEU A 830 12.56 21.93 23.87
N GLN A 831 12.84 20.69 24.25
CA GLN A 831 12.15 19.51 23.71
C GLN A 831 11.16 18.98 24.74
N SER A 832 9.92 18.78 24.31
CA SER A 832 8.85 18.24 25.16
C SER A 832 8.27 16.96 24.57
N LYS A 833 7.79 16.07 25.43
CA LYS A 833 7.13 14.82 25.06
C LYS A 833 5.96 14.52 25.99
N SER A 834 5.11 13.59 25.60
CA SER A 834 4.10 13.03 26.49
C SER A 834 4.70 11.94 27.38
N VAL A 835 4.28 11.87 28.64
CA VAL A 835 4.78 10.89 29.62
C VAL A 835 3.63 10.18 30.34
N PRO A 836 3.77 8.90 30.74
CA PRO A 836 2.68 8.16 31.35
C PRO A 836 2.22 8.74 32.70
N ILE A 837 0.90 8.91 32.86
CA ILE A 837 0.27 9.31 34.14
C ILE A 837 0.59 8.29 35.24
N ALA A 838 0.73 7.02 34.90
CA ALA A 838 1.09 5.96 35.84
C ALA A 838 2.42 6.21 36.57
N LEU A 839 3.35 6.95 35.95
CA LEU A 839 4.67 7.25 36.51
C LEU A 839 4.78 8.68 37.03
N TRP A 840 4.31 9.67 36.26
CA TRP A 840 4.72 11.07 36.44
C TRP A 840 3.60 12.02 36.89
N SER A 841 2.42 11.51 37.26
CA SER A 841 1.33 12.38 37.76
C SER A 841 1.51 12.74 39.23
N ASN A 842 1.03 13.92 39.62
CA ASN A 842 0.91 14.33 41.03
C ASN A 842 -0.29 13.68 41.78
N GLY A 843 -1.20 13.02 41.06
CA GLY A 843 -2.45 12.48 41.62
C GLY A 843 -2.30 11.12 42.31
N ASN A 844 -3.07 10.92 43.38
CA ASN A 844 -3.16 9.61 44.04
C ASN A 844 -3.73 8.53 43.10
N LEU A 845 -3.43 7.26 43.38
CA LEU A 845 -4.00 6.12 42.64
C LEU A 845 -5.53 6.07 42.88
N ASP A 846 -6.34 6.21 41.83
CA ASP A 846 -7.74 5.77 41.89
C ASP A 846 -7.73 4.24 41.85
N LYS A 847 -7.98 3.66 43.03
CA LYS A 847 -7.99 2.22 43.26
C LYS A 847 -9.18 1.54 42.57
N THR A 848 -10.22 2.27 42.21
CA THR A 848 -11.46 1.64 41.71
C THR A 848 -11.56 1.66 40.19
N THR A 849 -10.92 2.65 39.57
CA THR A 849 -11.02 2.90 38.14
C THR A 849 -9.70 3.42 37.61
N PRO A 850 -9.12 2.84 36.54
CA PRO A 850 -7.99 3.46 35.87
C PRO A 850 -8.37 4.85 35.32
N PRO A 851 -7.42 5.81 35.28
CA PRO A 851 -7.67 7.14 34.74
C PRO A 851 -8.10 7.04 33.27
N THR A 852 -8.94 7.98 32.80
CA THR A 852 -9.38 8.02 31.40
C THR A 852 -8.23 8.42 30.48
N ASP A 853 -7.52 9.47 30.84
CA ASP A 853 -6.28 9.86 30.16
C ASP A 853 -5.13 8.96 30.63
N GLN A 854 -4.26 8.55 29.71
CA GLN A 854 -3.09 7.71 30.01
C GLN A 854 -1.78 8.52 30.07
N MET A 855 -1.77 9.71 29.49
CA MET A 855 -0.56 10.51 29.25
C MET A 855 -0.69 11.94 29.80
N ILE A 856 0.45 12.54 30.18
CA ILE A 856 0.62 13.96 30.47
C ILE A 856 1.40 14.55 29.30
N ASP A 857 0.82 15.52 28.61
CA ASP A 857 1.42 16.15 27.43
C ASP A 857 2.27 17.36 27.79
N ASN A 858 3.07 17.83 26.83
CA ASN A 858 3.91 19.03 26.95
C ASN A 858 4.90 18.98 28.11
N VAL A 859 5.42 17.79 28.44
CA VAL A 859 6.38 17.63 29.53
C VAL A 859 7.80 17.80 29.02
N LEU A 860 8.55 18.70 29.66
CA LEU A 860 9.94 18.97 29.29
C LEU A 860 10.79 17.70 29.43
N SER A 861 11.53 17.37 28.38
CA SER A 861 12.29 16.11 28.29
C SER A 861 13.69 16.25 27.75
N GLY A 862 14.07 17.41 27.24
CA GLY A 862 15.37 17.58 26.63
C GLY A 862 15.62 18.96 26.06
N LEU A 863 16.74 19.09 25.36
CA LEU A 863 17.22 20.30 24.72
C LEU A 863 17.78 19.96 23.35
N GLU A 864 17.36 20.69 22.33
CA GLU A 864 18.04 20.71 21.03
C GLU A 864 18.93 21.95 20.97
N ILE A 865 20.20 21.74 20.58
CA ILE A 865 21.16 22.80 20.31
C ILE A 865 21.47 22.74 18.83
N LYS A 866 21.08 23.78 18.07
CA LYS A 866 21.33 23.84 16.64
C LYS A 866 22.09 25.10 16.27
N THR A 867 22.86 25.02 15.21
CA THR A 867 23.49 26.20 14.61
C THR A 867 22.43 27.06 13.94
N LYS A 868 22.42 28.37 14.23
CA LYS A 868 21.49 29.33 13.62
C LYS A 868 21.70 29.31 12.12
N ALA A 869 20.60 29.37 11.36
CA ALA A 869 20.66 29.50 9.92
C ALA A 869 21.50 30.74 9.55
N GLY A 870 22.65 30.51 8.92
CA GLY A 870 23.49 31.59 8.41
C GLY A 870 22.75 32.43 7.36
N PRO A 871 23.21 33.66 7.08
CA PRO A 871 22.64 34.46 6.00
C PRO A 871 22.70 33.65 4.70
N ARG A 872 21.53 33.46 4.07
CA ARG A 872 21.44 32.73 2.81
C ARG A 872 22.35 33.42 1.79
N PRO A 873 23.40 32.76 1.25
CA PRO A 873 24.38 33.42 0.38
C PRO A 873 23.78 34.06 -0.88
N TRP A 874 22.57 33.65 -1.26
CA TRP A 874 21.81 34.19 -2.39
C TRP A 874 20.82 35.32 -2.02
N GLN A 875 20.65 35.65 -0.74
CA GLN A 875 19.81 36.77 -0.29
C GLN A 875 20.68 37.87 0.33
N THR A 876 20.54 39.08 -0.18
CA THR A 876 21.08 40.28 0.48
C THR A 876 20.09 40.66 1.59
N PRO A 877 20.48 40.68 2.88
CA PRO A 877 19.61 41.21 3.92
C PRO A 877 19.28 42.67 3.59
N ALA A 878 18.09 43.12 4.00
CA ALA A 878 17.68 44.51 3.81
C ALA A 878 18.73 45.42 4.48
N LEU A 879 19.39 46.24 3.65
CA LEU A 879 20.35 47.23 4.11
C LEU A 879 19.57 48.51 4.36
N ASP A 880 19.68 49.07 5.56
CA ASP A 880 19.10 50.38 5.85
C ASP A 880 19.76 51.42 4.92
N LEU A 881 18.95 52.13 4.13
CA LEU A 881 19.42 53.11 3.14
C LEU A 881 20.24 54.25 3.79
N SER A 882 20.06 54.48 5.09
CA SER A 882 20.89 55.40 5.87
C SER A 882 22.39 55.01 5.85
N VAL A 883 22.71 53.72 5.75
CA VAL A 883 24.10 53.22 5.66
C VAL A 883 24.73 53.52 4.30
N LEU A 884 23.90 53.75 3.27
CA LEU A 884 24.31 54.18 1.93
C LEU A 884 24.19 55.69 1.71
N ALA A 885 23.85 56.45 2.76
CA ALA A 885 23.82 57.90 2.67
C ALA A 885 25.22 58.42 2.32
N TYR A 886 25.32 59.10 1.18
CA TYR A 886 26.57 59.68 0.71
C TYR A 886 26.97 60.87 1.59
N ASP A 887 27.98 60.69 2.43
CA ASP A 887 28.77 61.82 2.93
C ASP A 887 29.79 62.19 1.85
N SER A 888 29.50 63.25 1.09
CA SER A 888 30.44 63.77 0.09
C SER A 888 31.60 64.46 0.80
N LYS A 889 32.63 63.71 1.15
CA LYS A 889 33.92 64.25 1.59
C LYS A 889 34.85 64.30 0.38
N GLN A 890 35.20 65.51 -0.05
CA GLN A 890 36.16 65.69 -1.12
C GLN A 890 37.54 65.25 -0.62
N VAL A 891 38.08 64.19 -1.22
CA VAL A 891 39.41 63.65 -0.90
C VAL A 891 40.27 63.82 -2.14
N ASP A 892 41.23 64.74 -2.09
CA ASP A 892 42.18 64.94 -3.18
C ASP A 892 43.15 63.76 -3.25
N PHE A 893 43.01 62.95 -4.31
CA PHE A 893 43.81 61.75 -4.52
C PHE A 893 44.83 61.99 -5.64
N SER A 894 46.11 62.07 -5.29
CA SER A 894 47.19 62.16 -6.27
C SER A 894 47.63 60.76 -6.71
N TRP A 895 47.32 60.40 -7.96
CA TRP A 895 47.67 59.10 -8.53
C TRP A 895 49.15 59.05 -8.92
N ALA A 896 49.95 58.31 -8.15
CA ALA A 896 51.31 57.95 -8.54
C ALA A 896 51.32 56.53 -9.15
N LEU A 897 51.83 56.41 -10.38
CA LEU A 897 51.88 55.14 -11.11
C LEU A 897 53.07 54.30 -10.60
N VAL A 898 52.82 53.37 -9.69
CA VAL A 898 53.84 52.43 -9.20
C VAL A 898 53.98 51.29 -10.20
N LYS A 899 55.13 51.20 -10.90
CA LYS A 899 55.45 50.08 -11.80
C LYS A 899 56.31 49.03 -11.07
N PRO A 900 55.72 47.92 -10.59
CA PRO A 900 56.51 46.82 -10.04
C PRO A 900 57.32 46.09 -11.13
N LYS A 901 58.47 45.54 -10.76
CA LYS A 901 59.28 44.69 -11.67
C LYS A 901 58.60 43.33 -11.91
N ARG A 902 58.87 42.77 -13.10
CA ARG A 902 58.27 41.61 -13.80
C ARG A 902 57.94 40.40 -12.91
N ALA A 903 56.87 39.69 -13.28
CA ALA A 903 56.29 38.52 -12.61
C ALA A 903 57.26 37.33 -12.45
N LEU A 904 57.03 36.53 -11.41
CA LEU A 904 57.76 35.30 -11.08
C LEU A 904 57.57 34.22 -12.17
N SER A 905 58.61 33.43 -12.40
CA SER A 905 58.58 32.23 -13.25
C SER A 905 58.06 31.02 -12.48
N GLY A 906 57.07 30.32 -13.05
CA GLY A 906 56.77 28.89 -12.87
C GLY A 906 56.47 28.37 -11.46
N PHE A 907 55.23 27.90 -11.25
CA PHE A 907 54.80 27.22 -10.03
C PHE A 907 55.32 25.76 -10.02
N GLY A 908 56.15 25.42 -9.02
CA GLY A 908 56.46 24.03 -8.64
C GLY A 908 55.58 23.53 -7.49
N GLU A 909 55.91 22.38 -6.90
CA GLU A 909 55.23 21.71 -5.77
C GLU A 909 55.34 22.49 -4.43
N LYS A 910 54.76 23.69 -4.34
CA LYS A 910 54.76 24.49 -3.12
C LYS A 910 53.38 24.49 -2.48
N SER A 911 53.31 24.18 -1.18
CA SER A 911 52.08 24.37 -0.39
C SER A 911 51.78 25.86 -0.20
N LEU A 912 50.52 26.20 0.04
CA LEU A 912 50.09 27.58 0.27
C LEU A 912 50.85 28.21 1.46
N GLY A 913 51.04 27.44 2.53
CA GLY A 913 51.81 27.86 3.71
C GLY A 913 53.26 28.21 3.37
N ASN A 914 53.95 27.35 2.62
CA ASN A 914 55.36 27.55 2.26
C ASN A 914 55.55 28.68 1.25
N THR A 915 54.53 29.00 0.45
CA THR A 915 54.58 30.08 -0.53
C THR A 915 54.38 31.44 0.12
N ILE A 916 53.41 31.55 1.05
CA ILE A 916 53.10 32.79 1.78
C ILE A 916 54.24 33.20 2.70
N ALA A 917 54.91 32.23 3.33
CA ALA A 917 56.02 32.45 4.25
C ALA A 917 57.40 32.48 3.58
N SER A 918 57.50 32.36 2.24
CA SER A 918 58.81 32.36 1.58
C SER A 918 59.54 33.69 1.74
N ASP A 919 60.84 33.62 2.01
CA ASP A 919 61.69 34.80 2.31
C ASP A 919 61.60 35.88 1.24
N GLU A 920 61.55 35.48 -0.04
CA GLU A 920 61.42 36.41 -1.16
C GLU A 920 60.08 37.16 -1.15
N VAL A 921 58.98 36.47 -0.82
CA VAL A 921 57.65 37.08 -0.73
C VAL A 921 57.55 38.01 0.48
N VAL A 922 58.13 37.61 1.61
CA VAL A 922 58.21 38.44 2.83
C VAL A 922 59.00 39.72 2.55
N GLN A 923 60.18 39.61 1.94
CA GLN A 923 61.03 40.75 1.59
C GLN A 923 60.36 41.72 0.61
N ARG A 924 59.70 41.19 -0.45
CA ARG A 924 58.99 42.04 -1.41
C ARG A 924 57.79 42.75 -0.78
N ARG A 925 57.07 42.09 0.14
CA ARG A 925 55.97 42.72 0.86
C ARG A 925 56.47 43.86 1.75
N ALA A 926 57.55 43.63 2.49
CA ALA A 926 58.21 44.68 3.27
C ALA A 926 58.59 45.87 2.37
N ALA A 927 59.22 45.61 1.21
CA ALA A 927 59.58 46.66 0.26
C ALA A 927 58.37 47.44 -0.32
N ILE A 928 57.23 46.79 -0.51
CA ILE A 928 55.98 47.46 -0.93
C ILE A 928 55.43 48.34 0.19
N LEU A 929 55.40 47.82 1.42
CA LEU A 929 54.95 48.57 2.59
C LEU A 929 55.85 49.78 2.85
N ASP A 930 57.16 49.62 2.74
CA ASP A 930 58.14 50.71 2.87
C ASP A 930 57.92 51.79 1.80
N LYS A 931 57.66 51.39 0.55
CA LYS A 931 57.34 52.32 -0.55
C LYS A 931 56.02 53.05 -0.34
N LEU A 932 55.01 52.38 0.23
CA LEU A 932 53.73 52.98 0.54
C LEU A 932 53.83 53.93 1.74
N ALA A 933 54.58 53.56 2.79
CA ALA A 933 54.88 54.43 3.92
C ALA A 933 55.67 55.68 3.48
N ALA A 934 56.69 55.50 2.63
CA ALA A 934 57.47 56.60 2.05
C ALA A 934 56.65 57.53 1.12
N SER A 935 55.45 57.11 0.69
CA SER A 935 54.52 57.96 -0.07
C SER A 935 53.66 58.86 0.81
N GLY A 936 53.89 58.88 2.13
CA GLY A 936 53.14 59.68 3.10
C GLY A 936 51.75 59.13 3.41
N ARG A 937 51.43 57.92 2.96
CA ARG A 937 50.13 57.26 3.23
C ARG A 937 50.20 56.56 4.58
N HIS A 938 49.12 56.64 5.35
CA HIS A 938 48.96 55.87 6.57
C HIS A 938 48.85 54.38 6.19
N VAL A 939 49.90 53.61 6.47
CA VAL A 939 49.92 52.16 6.29
C VAL A 939 49.88 51.54 7.68
N THR A 940 49.01 50.56 7.91
CA THR A 940 48.96 49.77 9.15
C THR A 940 50.36 49.26 9.48
N ASN A 941 50.81 49.37 10.73
CA ASN A 941 52.17 48.99 11.14
C ASN A 941 52.51 47.60 10.59
N ALA A 942 53.62 47.46 9.88
CA ALA A 942 53.99 46.22 9.19
C ALA A 942 54.08 45.01 10.15
N GLU A 943 54.38 45.27 11.42
CA GLU A 943 54.43 44.28 12.51
C GLU A 943 53.06 43.66 12.86
N GLN A 944 51.95 44.34 12.54
CA GLN A 944 50.59 43.83 12.76
C GLN A 944 50.10 42.91 11.62
N LEU A 945 50.78 42.91 10.47
CA LEU A 945 50.47 42.04 9.32
C LEU A 945 51.18 40.67 9.47
N SER A 946 50.85 39.92 10.52
CA SER A 946 51.40 38.57 10.73
C SER A 946 50.60 37.51 9.95
N LEU A 947 51.08 37.17 8.75
CA LEU A 947 50.56 36.01 7.99
C LEU A 947 51.10 34.67 8.49
N GLY A 948 51.92 34.66 9.56
CA GLY A 948 52.47 33.43 10.15
C GLY A 948 51.37 32.48 10.63
N TYR A 949 50.28 33.03 11.16
CA TYR A 949 49.11 32.24 11.56
C TYR A 949 48.45 31.55 10.35
N ILE A 950 48.27 32.27 9.25
CA ILE A 950 47.69 31.75 8.00
C ILE A 950 48.58 30.70 7.36
N ALA A 951 49.90 30.90 7.38
CA ALA A 951 50.85 29.91 6.89
C ALA A 951 50.81 28.61 7.73
N LYS A 952 50.73 28.74 9.06
CA LYS A 952 50.71 27.61 10.01
C LYS A 952 49.43 26.77 9.93
N HIS A 953 48.31 27.33 9.48
CA HIS A 953 47.01 26.65 9.42
C HIS A 953 46.49 26.50 7.98
N ALA A 954 47.34 26.69 6.97
CA ALA A 954 46.96 26.76 5.56
C ALA A 954 46.19 25.52 5.05
N GLU A 955 46.42 24.34 5.64
CA GLU A 955 45.73 23.09 5.29
C GLU A 955 44.26 23.05 5.75
N TYR A 956 43.86 23.95 6.65
CA TYR A 956 42.51 24.02 7.21
C TYR A 956 41.72 25.26 6.74
N ILE A 957 42.38 26.21 6.07
CA ILE A 957 41.81 27.54 5.76
C ILE A 957 40.85 27.55 4.54
N PHE A 958 40.73 26.45 3.79
CA PHE A 958 39.84 26.33 2.62
C PHE A 958 39.01 25.05 2.61
N GLN A 959 38.64 24.52 3.78
CA GLN A 959 37.79 23.33 3.87
C GLN A 959 36.29 23.63 3.71
N ASP A 960 35.91 24.89 3.51
CA ASP A 960 34.54 25.33 3.23
C ASP A 960 34.53 26.34 2.06
N MET A 961 33.36 26.55 1.45
CA MET A 961 33.22 27.51 0.34
C MET A 961 33.59 28.93 0.81
N PRO A 962 34.38 29.70 0.04
CA PRO A 962 34.71 31.07 0.41
C PRO A 962 33.42 31.89 0.49
N ALA A 963 33.23 32.61 1.60
CA ALA A 963 32.15 33.57 1.72
C ALA A 963 32.30 34.66 0.64
N MET A 964 31.42 34.62 -0.36
CA MET A 964 31.41 35.61 -1.43
C MET A 964 30.69 36.87 -0.96
N ALA A 965 31.43 37.98 -0.84
CA ALA A 965 30.88 39.31 -0.64
C ALA A 965 30.87 40.06 -1.99
N ARG A 966 29.77 40.74 -2.32
CA ARG A 966 29.72 41.61 -3.52
C ARG A 966 30.53 42.89 -3.28
N VAL A 967 31.03 43.51 -4.35
CA VAL A 967 31.71 44.82 -4.31
C VAL A 967 30.79 45.84 -3.61
N GLY A 968 31.26 46.44 -2.52
CA GLY A 968 30.48 47.36 -1.67
C GLY A 968 29.80 46.73 -0.45
N GLN A 969 29.82 45.40 -0.32
CA GLN A 969 29.34 44.71 0.87
C GLN A 969 30.47 44.71 1.92
N TYR A 970 30.34 45.55 2.96
CA TYR A 970 31.23 45.47 4.12
C TYR A 970 31.12 44.08 4.75
N ARG A 971 32.26 43.46 5.06
CA ARG A 971 32.28 42.29 5.95
C ARG A 971 31.62 42.66 7.29
N PRO A 972 30.98 41.71 8.00
CA PRO A 972 30.54 41.95 9.37
C PRO A 972 31.70 42.55 10.16
N ARG A 973 31.51 43.76 10.71
CA ARG A 973 32.51 44.54 11.45
C ARG A 973 32.81 43.90 12.82
N ALA A 974 33.26 42.67 12.86
CA ALA A 974 33.59 41.97 14.11
C ALA A 974 35.11 41.81 14.36
N TYR A 975 35.97 42.44 13.55
CA TYR A 975 37.44 42.31 13.66
C TYR A 975 38.20 43.63 13.87
N LEU A 976 37.52 44.75 14.13
CA LEU A 976 38.19 46.06 14.24
C LEU A 976 37.74 46.97 15.39
N ASP A 977 36.95 46.48 16.35
CA ASP A 977 36.80 47.18 17.63
C ASP A 977 37.62 46.44 18.70
N THR A 978 38.93 46.67 18.64
CA THR A 978 39.85 46.70 19.80
C THR A 978 40.63 47.99 19.74
#